data_AF-A0A1V4PE31-F1
#
_entry.id   AF-A0A1V4PE31-F1
#
_cell.length_a   1.000
_cell.length_b   1.000
_cell.length_c   1.000
_cell.angle_alpha   90.00
_cell.angle_beta   90.00
_cell.angle_gamma   90.00
#
_symmetry.space_group_name_H-M   'P 1'
#
loop_
_entity.id
_entity.type
_entity.pdbx_description
1 polymer ?
#
loop_
_entity_poly.entity_id
_entity_poly.type
_entity_poly.pdbx_seq_one_letter_code
_entity_poly.pdbx_strand_id
1 'polypeptide(L)'
;MAKPATQRPTLPSVGRLGLVEPPARADLDRLGWTTDEYVELLWSLSRAPDADTALRTMVRLADALEDGWDELNRALVKDRGLRGRLFGVLGSSLALGDHLVAQPTSWHLLSGQITLPSVTELRRIFTEMAENTSETNDLRVLYRDRLLVLAALDLAPTVENEPVLPFPTVGEHLADLADAALAAALVVANRTVCKDDTPPRLAVIAMGKCGARELNYVSDVDVIFVCEKADAMTARVAGEMMRFAGEAFFEVDAGLRPEGKSGELVRTLESHVAYYERWAKTWEFQALLKARPAVGDAELGEQYMTALMPMVWAACEREDFVSEVQKMRRRVEQLVPAGVRSREIKLGTGGLRDVEFAVQLLQLVHGRNDESLHVASTVDALAALGAGGYVGRDDAANLTASYEFLRLLEHRLQLQRLKRTHMLPEAGDEEAMRWLARAAHMRPDGQHDSLGVLREELKRQSLRVSRLHAKLFYQPLLESVEGNAVELLPSMSPEAAERQLAALGYEGPQSALTHLAALTGSSGRRGRVQQVLLPTLLDWLSDAPDPDAGLLAYRRLSDEMAEQRWFLASLRDEGAVAKRLMHVLGTSAFVPELLMRAPEVIRQYADGPSGPKLLEVEPESLAHALVASVSRHSDPLRAIAAARTLRRQELARLASADLLGMLEVTEVCRALTSVWVAVLQAALDVVTRANSPKDGPPAKIAVIGMGRLGGGELSYGSDADVMFVCEPAGGAEESVAVKWSVTIAEQVRALLGTPSADPPLEVDTNLRPEGRSGPLVRTLASYEAYYARFAQTWEVQALLRAHRVAGD
;
A
#
# COMPACT_ATOMS: atom_id res chain seq x y z
N MET A 1 38.90 0.86 -59.11
CA MET A 1 37.73 1.77 -59.00
C MET A 1 36.62 1.15 -59.83
N ALA A 2 35.36 1.01 -59.43
CA ALA A 2 34.63 1.52 -58.28
C ALA A 2 33.42 0.60 -57.95
N LYS A 3 33.26 0.38 -56.64
CA LYS A 3 32.13 0.05 -55.75
C LYS A 3 30.99 -0.93 -56.12
N PRO A 4 30.61 -1.81 -55.16
CA PRO A 4 29.50 -2.77 -55.21
C PRO A 4 28.18 -2.16 -54.71
N ALA A 5 27.05 -2.70 -55.16
CA ALA A 5 25.73 -2.43 -54.57
C ALA A 5 25.03 -3.77 -54.26
N THR A 6 25.24 -4.29 -53.05
CA THR A 6 24.28 -5.21 -52.43
C THR A 6 23.00 -4.42 -52.21
N GLN A 7 22.02 -4.55 -53.12
CA GLN A 7 20.66 -4.06 -52.87
C GLN A 7 20.16 -4.76 -51.61
N ARG A 8 19.95 -3.99 -50.53
CA ARG A 8 19.29 -4.52 -49.33
C ARG A 8 17.87 -4.94 -49.74
N PRO A 9 17.39 -6.12 -49.34
CA PRO A 9 16.00 -6.50 -49.59
C PRO A 9 15.08 -5.43 -49.00
N THR A 10 14.13 -4.97 -49.82
CA THR A 10 13.10 -3.97 -49.49
C THR A 10 12.11 -4.51 -48.45
N LEU A 11 11.81 -5.81 -48.50
CA LEU A 11 11.00 -6.50 -47.52
C LEU A 11 11.74 -6.74 -46.19
N PRO A 12 11.15 -6.35 -45.05
CA PRO A 12 11.71 -6.67 -43.74
C PRO A 12 11.61 -8.17 -43.43
N SER A 13 12.65 -8.72 -42.79
CA SER A 13 12.61 -10.09 -42.26
C SER A 13 11.67 -10.19 -41.05
N VAL A 14 11.10 -11.37 -40.78
CA VAL A 14 10.24 -11.64 -39.61
C VAL A 14 10.85 -11.14 -38.29
N GLY A 15 12.14 -11.37 -38.06
CA GLY A 15 12.83 -10.88 -36.85
C GLY A 15 12.97 -9.35 -36.76
N ARG A 16 12.97 -8.62 -37.89
CA ARG A 16 12.93 -7.14 -37.90
C ARG A 16 11.55 -6.59 -37.63
N LEU A 17 10.51 -7.37 -37.96
CA LEU A 17 9.12 -7.07 -37.63
C LEU A 17 8.79 -7.41 -36.17
N GLY A 18 9.74 -7.98 -35.42
CA GLY A 18 9.50 -8.43 -34.05
C GLY A 18 8.58 -9.65 -33.98
N LEU A 19 8.42 -10.39 -35.08
CA LEU A 19 7.68 -11.64 -35.14
C LEU A 19 8.62 -12.77 -34.73
N VAL A 20 8.36 -13.35 -33.56
CA VAL A 20 9.23 -14.34 -32.91
C VAL A 20 8.66 -15.74 -32.95
N GLU A 21 7.37 -15.90 -33.29
CA GLU A 21 6.76 -17.22 -33.34
C GLU A 21 7.14 -18.00 -34.61
N PRO A 22 7.34 -19.33 -34.52
CA PRO A 22 7.73 -20.16 -35.66
C PRO A 22 6.86 -20.05 -36.94
N PRO A 23 5.50 -19.96 -36.88
CA PRO A 23 4.67 -19.91 -38.08
C PRO A 23 4.66 -18.54 -38.77
N ALA A 24 5.24 -17.48 -38.18
CA ALA A 24 5.10 -16.11 -38.67
C ALA A 24 5.43 -15.94 -40.17
N ARG A 25 6.45 -16.65 -40.67
CA ARG A 25 6.77 -16.59 -42.11
C ARG A 25 5.66 -17.20 -42.98
N ALA A 26 5.16 -18.36 -42.59
CA ALA A 26 4.09 -19.05 -43.31
C ALA A 26 2.77 -18.26 -43.24
N ASP A 27 2.51 -17.60 -42.12
CA ASP A 27 1.33 -16.75 -41.94
C ASP A 27 1.37 -15.52 -42.86
N LEU A 28 2.52 -14.85 -42.98
CA LEU A 28 2.72 -13.76 -43.95
C LEU A 28 2.56 -14.23 -45.40
N ASP A 29 3.09 -15.41 -45.73
CA ASP A 29 2.95 -16.01 -47.05
C ASP A 29 1.47 -16.33 -47.35
N ARG A 30 0.71 -16.83 -46.36
CA ARG A 30 -0.73 -17.12 -46.48
C ARG A 30 -1.60 -15.88 -46.69
N LEU A 31 -1.26 -14.75 -46.06
CA LEU A 31 -1.93 -13.47 -46.26
C LEU A 31 -1.53 -12.77 -47.58
N GLY A 32 -0.52 -13.28 -48.28
CA GLY A 32 0.03 -12.65 -49.48
C GLY A 32 0.91 -11.43 -49.22
N TRP A 33 1.28 -11.16 -47.97
CA TRP A 33 2.05 -9.99 -47.54
C TRP A 33 3.56 -10.16 -47.76
N THR A 34 3.94 -10.49 -49.00
CA THR A 34 5.31 -10.90 -49.37
C THR A 34 5.91 -10.06 -50.50
N THR A 35 5.28 -8.93 -50.84
CA THR A 35 5.67 -8.02 -51.92
C THR A 35 5.93 -6.61 -51.39
N ASP A 36 6.61 -5.78 -52.20
CA ASP A 36 6.96 -4.40 -51.82
C ASP A 36 5.73 -3.51 -51.53
N GLU A 37 4.54 -3.85 -52.03
CA GLU A 37 3.28 -3.15 -51.75
C GLU A 37 2.93 -3.15 -50.26
N TYR A 38 3.34 -4.18 -49.52
CA TYR A 38 2.96 -4.39 -48.12
C TYR A 38 4.00 -3.87 -47.12
N VAL A 39 5.11 -3.27 -47.55
CA VAL A 39 6.20 -2.86 -46.63
C VAL A 39 5.70 -1.94 -45.51
N GLU A 40 4.93 -0.91 -45.84
CA GLU A 40 4.36 0.00 -44.84
C GLU A 40 3.35 -0.70 -43.91
N LEU A 41 2.56 -1.62 -44.45
CA LEU A 41 1.62 -2.43 -43.67
C LEU A 41 2.36 -3.31 -42.67
N LEU A 42 3.46 -3.94 -43.08
CA LEU A 42 4.28 -4.80 -42.22
C LEU A 42 4.93 -3.97 -41.10
N TRP A 43 5.37 -2.75 -41.38
CA TRP A 43 5.85 -1.85 -40.33
C TRP A 43 4.74 -1.41 -39.37
N SER A 44 3.49 -1.24 -39.83
CA SER A 44 2.34 -1.08 -38.92
C SER A 44 2.14 -2.32 -38.05
N LEU A 45 2.12 -3.53 -38.64
CA LEU A 45 2.00 -4.77 -37.87
C LEU A 45 3.08 -4.89 -36.79
N SER A 46 4.34 -4.56 -37.10
CA SER A 46 5.46 -4.63 -36.15
C SER A 46 5.33 -3.70 -34.94
N ARG A 47 4.49 -2.66 -35.04
CA ARG A 47 4.21 -1.70 -33.97
C ARG A 47 3.06 -2.14 -33.06
N ALA A 48 2.31 -3.19 -33.45
CA ALA A 48 1.28 -3.76 -32.59
C ALA A 48 1.88 -4.19 -31.24
N PRO A 49 1.14 -4.04 -30.12
CA PRO A 49 1.67 -4.41 -28.82
C PRO A 49 2.17 -5.86 -28.74
N ASP A 50 1.46 -6.78 -29.38
CA ASP A 50 1.91 -8.12 -29.73
C ASP A 50 1.68 -8.36 -31.24
N ALA A 51 2.77 -8.33 -32.01
CA ALA A 51 2.73 -8.48 -33.47
C ALA A 51 2.42 -9.92 -33.92
N ASP A 52 2.89 -10.94 -33.19
CA ASP A 52 2.61 -12.34 -33.51
C ASP A 52 1.14 -12.66 -33.26
N THR A 53 0.57 -12.18 -32.15
CA THR A 53 -0.86 -12.32 -31.88
C THR A 53 -1.72 -11.56 -32.89
N ALA A 54 -1.32 -10.34 -33.28
CA ALA A 54 -2.00 -9.60 -34.33
C ALA A 54 -1.98 -10.36 -35.66
N LEU A 55 -0.82 -10.89 -36.07
CA LEU A 55 -0.66 -11.65 -37.32
C LEU A 55 -1.52 -12.92 -37.34
N ARG A 56 -1.46 -13.74 -36.28
CA ARG A 56 -2.27 -14.96 -36.17
C ARG A 56 -3.76 -14.66 -36.21
N THR A 57 -4.19 -13.59 -35.56
CA THR A 57 -5.59 -13.19 -35.58
C THR A 57 -6.02 -12.67 -36.95
N MET A 58 -5.14 -11.99 -37.69
CA MET A 58 -5.38 -11.61 -39.08
C MET A 58 -5.55 -12.84 -40.01
N VAL A 59 -4.75 -13.89 -39.84
CA VAL A 59 -4.94 -15.16 -40.58
C VAL A 59 -6.31 -15.76 -40.30
N ARG A 60 -6.70 -15.84 -39.02
CA ARG A 60 -8.01 -16.34 -38.61
C ARG A 60 -9.17 -15.48 -39.16
N LEU A 61 -8.99 -14.17 -39.20
CA LEU A 61 -9.98 -13.23 -39.73
C LEU A 61 -10.09 -13.35 -41.26
N ALA A 62 -8.96 -13.51 -41.96
CA ALA A 62 -8.94 -13.77 -43.41
C ALA A 62 -9.70 -15.06 -43.74
N ASP A 63 -9.45 -16.13 -42.99
CA ASP A 63 -10.15 -17.40 -43.15
C ASP A 63 -11.67 -17.25 -42.90
N ALA A 64 -12.07 -16.48 -41.89
CA ALA A 64 -13.48 -16.26 -41.57
C ALA A 64 -14.21 -15.34 -42.57
N LEU A 65 -13.49 -14.46 -43.27
CA LEU A 65 -14.05 -13.57 -44.29
C LEU A 65 -14.26 -14.26 -45.64
N GLU A 66 -13.56 -15.37 -45.91
CA GLU A 66 -13.57 -16.06 -47.20
C GLU A 66 -13.35 -15.07 -48.37
N ASP A 67 -14.33 -14.92 -49.27
CA ASP A 67 -14.28 -14.00 -50.42
C ASP A 67 -14.16 -12.51 -50.01
N GLY A 68 -14.54 -12.16 -48.77
CA GLY A 68 -14.44 -10.81 -48.22
C GLY A 68 -13.02 -10.39 -47.84
N TRP A 69 -12.04 -11.31 -47.83
CA TRP A 69 -10.65 -11.01 -47.46
C TRP A 69 -10.01 -9.97 -48.39
N ASP A 70 -10.26 -10.07 -49.69
CA ASP A 70 -9.68 -9.18 -50.70
C ASP A 70 -10.06 -7.71 -50.49
N GLU A 71 -11.26 -7.47 -49.95
CA GLU A 71 -11.72 -6.13 -49.59
C GLU A 71 -10.92 -5.56 -48.42
N LEU A 72 -10.84 -6.31 -47.31
CA LEU A 72 -10.08 -5.90 -46.13
C LEU A 72 -8.59 -5.72 -46.46
N ASN A 73 -7.99 -6.63 -47.22
CA ASN A 73 -6.59 -6.56 -47.60
C ASN A 73 -6.28 -5.27 -48.40
N ARG A 74 -7.13 -4.92 -49.39
CA ARG A 74 -7.01 -3.65 -50.14
C ARG A 74 -7.24 -2.43 -49.24
N ALA A 75 -8.17 -2.52 -48.28
CA ALA A 75 -8.42 -1.44 -47.35
C ALA A 75 -7.20 -1.18 -46.44
N LEU A 76 -6.53 -2.23 -45.93
CA LEU A 76 -5.34 -2.10 -45.10
C LEU A 76 -4.14 -1.47 -45.83
N VAL A 77 -4.01 -1.69 -47.14
CA VAL A 77 -2.96 -1.03 -47.95
C VAL A 77 -3.22 0.48 -48.03
N LYS A 78 -4.49 0.88 -48.22
CA LYS A 78 -4.88 2.28 -48.50
C LYS A 78 -5.14 3.12 -47.26
N ASP A 79 -5.80 2.56 -46.25
CA ASP A 79 -6.24 3.26 -45.04
C ASP A 79 -5.27 3.01 -43.89
N ARG A 80 -4.40 3.99 -43.66
CA ARG A 80 -3.45 3.98 -42.55
C ARG A 80 -4.16 3.99 -41.19
N GLY A 81 -5.28 4.71 -41.06
CA GLY A 81 -6.04 4.76 -39.81
C GLY A 81 -6.66 3.41 -39.48
N LEU A 82 -7.18 2.69 -40.48
CA LEU A 82 -7.65 1.31 -40.33
C LEU A 82 -6.53 0.39 -39.86
N ARG A 83 -5.32 0.49 -40.40
CA ARG A 83 -4.16 -0.30 -39.91
C ARG A 83 -3.89 -0.04 -38.43
N GLY A 84 -3.88 1.24 -38.03
CA GLY A 84 -3.64 1.65 -36.65
C GLY A 84 -4.67 1.03 -35.71
N ARG A 85 -5.94 1.21 -36.03
CA ARG A 85 -7.10 0.70 -35.27
C ARG A 85 -7.12 -0.83 -35.20
N LEU A 86 -6.99 -1.51 -36.33
CA LEU A 86 -7.10 -2.96 -36.39
C LEU A 86 -5.90 -3.64 -35.71
N PHE A 87 -4.67 -3.32 -36.09
CA PHE A 87 -3.48 -3.95 -35.47
C PHE A 87 -3.32 -3.54 -34.00
N GLY A 88 -3.75 -2.33 -33.62
CA GLY A 88 -3.78 -1.90 -32.23
C GLY A 88 -4.64 -2.84 -31.37
N VAL A 89 -5.90 -3.09 -31.80
CA VAL A 89 -6.79 -4.04 -31.10
C VAL A 89 -6.25 -5.46 -31.14
N LEU A 90 -5.90 -5.97 -32.32
CA LEU A 90 -5.52 -7.38 -32.47
C LEU A 90 -4.24 -7.72 -31.69
N GLY A 91 -3.30 -6.79 -31.56
CA GLY A 91 -2.10 -6.97 -30.72
C GLY A 91 -2.33 -6.70 -29.23
N SER A 92 -3.46 -6.10 -28.84
CA SER A 92 -3.74 -5.75 -27.44
C SER A 92 -4.83 -6.58 -26.80
N SER A 93 -5.73 -7.19 -27.57
CA SER A 93 -6.90 -7.89 -27.04
C SER A 93 -7.17 -9.17 -27.80
N LEU A 94 -6.90 -10.30 -27.14
CA LEU A 94 -7.30 -11.61 -27.63
C LEU A 94 -8.82 -11.71 -27.74
N ALA A 95 -9.54 -11.17 -26.76
CA ALA A 95 -10.99 -11.28 -26.71
C ALA A 95 -11.71 -10.46 -27.79
N LEU A 96 -11.24 -9.24 -28.10
CA LEU A 96 -11.79 -8.46 -29.21
C LEU A 96 -11.30 -8.99 -30.58
N GLY A 97 -10.11 -9.58 -30.64
CA GLY A 97 -9.67 -10.34 -31.81
C GLY A 97 -10.57 -11.54 -32.10
N ASP A 98 -10.91 -12.33 -31.08
CA ASP A 98 -11.85 -13.44 -31.20
C ASP A 98 -13.25 -12.98 -31.57
N HIS A 99 -13.71 -11.84 -31.04
CA HIS A 99 -14.98 -11.22 -31.41
C HIS A 99 -14.99 -10.83 -32.90
N LEU A 100 -13.92 -10.20 -33.40
CA LEU A 100 -13.78 -9.88 -34.83
C LEU A 100 -13.76 -11.14 -35.71
N VAL A 101 -13.10 -12.22 -35.29
CA VAL A 101 -13.13 -13.48 -36.06
C VAL A 101 -14.53 -14.10 -36.08
N ALA A 102 -15.27 -14.00 -34.96
CA ALA A 102 -16.64 -14.50 -34.87
C ALA A 102 -17.66 -13.61 -35.62
N GLN A 103 -17.38 -12.31 -35.73
CA GLN A 103 -18.17 -11.31 -36.46
C GLN A 103 -17.29 -10.63 -37.52
N PRO A 104 -16.90 -11.36 -38.57
CA PRO A 104 -15.86 -10.93 -39.51
C PRO A 104 -16.20 -9.61 -40.20
N THR A 105 -17.47 -9.32 -40.46
CA THR A 105 -17.88 -8.06 -41.10
C THR A 105 -17.76 -6.83 -40.20
N SER A 106 -17.60 -6.99 -38.88
CA SER A 106 -17.47 -5.85 -37.95
C SER A 106 -16.19 -5.03 -38.17
N TRP A 107 -15.22 -5.49 -38.96
CA TRP A 107 -14.06 -4.66 -39.34
C TRP A 107 -14.46 -3.37 -40.06
N HIS A 108 -15.62 -3.34 -40.74
CA HIS A 108 -16.14 -2.13 -41.40
C HIS A 108 -16.39 -0.98 -40.41
N LEU A 109 -16.69 -1.31 -39.16
CA LEU A 109 -16.83 -0.32 -38.09
C LEU A 109 -15.52 0.43 -37.80
N LEU A 110 -14.39 -0.12 -38.24
CA LEU A 110 -13.04 0.42 -38.06
C LEU A 110 -12.49 1.11 -39.32
N SER A 111 -13.26 1.17 -40.40
CA SER A 111 -12.83 1.75 -41.68
C SER A 111 -13.19 3.24 -41.80
N GLY A 112 -12.33 4.05 -42.42
CA GLY A 112 -12.59 5.46 -42.68
C GLY A 112 -12.42 6.38 -41.48
N GLN A 113 -13.17 7.50 -41.45
CA GLN A 113 -13.19 8.43 -40.33
C GLN A 113 -14.26 8.01 -39.33
N ILE A 114 -13.87 7.79 -38.08
CA ILE A 114 -14.75 7.27 -37.03
C ILE A 114 -14.85 8.29 -35.91
N THR A 115 -16.08 8.53 -35.48
CA THR A 115 -16.39 9.31 -34.29
C THR A 115 -17.15 8.44 -33.31
N LEU A 116 -16.88 8.60 -32.02
CA LEU A 116 -17.67 7.96 -30.98
C LEU A 116 -19.11 8.48 -31.02
N PRO A 117 -20.13 7.61 -30.97
CA PRO A 117 -21.52 8.06 -30.92
C PRO A 117 -21.79 8.88 -29.64
N SER A 118 -22.67 9.87 -29.74
CA SER A 118 -23.19 10.60 -28.58
C SER A 118 -24.03 9.71 -27.67
N VAL A 119 -24.24 10.14 -26.41
CA VAL A 119 -25.07 9.40 -25.44
C VAL A 119 -26.49 9.14 -25.95
N THR A 120 -27.07 10.10 -26.68
CA THR A 120 -28.41 9.98 -27.27
C THR A 120 -28.42 8.93 -28.40
N GLU A 121 -27.38 8.91 -29.23
CA GLU A 121 -27.25 7.91 -30.30
C GLU A 121 -27.02 6.51 -29.73
N LEU A 122 -26.17 6.35 -28.71
CA LEU A 122 -25.97 5.07 -28.03
C LEU A 122 -27.28 4.56 -27.45
N ARG A 123 -28.00 5.39 -26.67
CA ARG A 123 -29.28 5.00 -26.09
C ARG A 123 -30.26 4.53 -27.17
N ARG A 124 -30.41 5.32 -28.24
CA ARG A 124 -31.30 4.98 -29.36
C ARG A 124 -30.93 3.65 -30.02
N ILE A 125 -29.64 3.44 -30.35
CA ILE A 125 -29.16 2.21 -30.99
C ILE A 125 -29.48 0.97 -30.13
N PHE A 126 -29.28 1.07 -28.82
CA PHE A 126 -29.52 -0.04 -27.90
C PHE A 126 -31.01 -0.28 -27.65
N THR A 127 -31.81 0.77 -27.42
CA THR A 127 -33.25 0.61 -27.16
C THR A 127 -33.99 0.13 -28.40
N GLU A 128 -33.68 0.64 -29.60
CA GLU A 128 -34.27 0.15 -30.85
C GLU A 128 -33.96 -1.35 -31.07
N MET A 129 -32.74 -1.79 -30.74
CA MET A 129 -32.42 -3.22 -30.80
C MET A 129 -33.26 -4.02 -29.78
N ALA A 130 -33.36 -3.56 -28.54
CA ALA A 130 -34.16 -4.20 -27.48
C ALA A 130 -35.68 -4.20 -27.74
N GLU A 131 -36.17 -3.25 -28.55
CA GLU A 131 -37.56 -3.24 -29.04
C GLU A 131 -37.80 -4.32 -30.11
N ASN A 132 -36.77 -4.63 -30.92
CA ASN A 132 -36.88 -5.60 -32.00
C ASN A 132 -36.55 -7.04 -31.57
N THR A 133 -35.65 -7.23 -30.61
CA THR A 133 -35.22 -8.55 -30.13
C THR A 133 -35.09 -8.59 -28.61
N SER A 134 -35.37 -9.75 -28.02
CA SER A 134 -35.05 -10.08 -26.63
C SER A 134 -33.91 -11.09 -26.52
N GLU A 135 -33.24 -11.40 -27.63
CA GLU A 135 -32.13 -12.36 -27.65
C GLU A 135 -30.87 -11.71 -27.08
N THR A 136 -30.30 -12.34 -26.04
CA THR A 136 -29.10 -11.83 -25.36
C THR A 136 -27.89 -11.76 -26.31
N ASN A 137 -27.81 -12.64 -27.31
CA ASN A 137 -26.70 -12.68 -28.24
C ASN A 137 -26.64 -11.46 -29.16
N ASP A 138 -27.76 -10.98 -29.67
CA ASP A 138 -27.81 -9.83 -30.59
C ASP A 138 -27.32 -8.56 -29.88
N LEU A 139 -27.81 -8.33 -28.67
CA LEU A 139 -27.40 -7.22 -27.83
C LEU A 139 -25.95 -7.37 -27.34
N ARG A 140 -25.48 -8.58 -27.05
CA ARG A 140 -24.07 -8.85 -26.71
C ARG A 140 -23.14 -8.50 -27.88
N VAL A 141 -23.50 -8.88 -29.10
CA VAL A 141 -22.72 -8.54 -30.31
C VAL A 141 -22.65 -7.03 -30.48
N LEU A 142 -23.80 -6.34 -30.38
CA LEU A 142 -23.86 -4.88 -30.46
C LEU A 142 -22.98 -4.20 -29.41
N TYR A 143 -23.02 -4.67 -28.16
CA TYR A 143 -22.20 -4.15 -27.07
C TYR A 143 -20.71 -4.35 -27.33
N ARG A 144 -20.31 -5.54 -27.77
CA ARG A 144 -18.90 -5.83 -28.11
C ARG A 144 -18.43 -5.06 -29.34
N ASP A 145 -19.29 -4.81 -30.32
CA ASP A 145 -18.97 -3.96 -31.47
C ASP A 145 -18.71 -2.50 -31.05
N ARG A 146 -19.48 -1.97 -30.09
CA ARG A 146 -19.23 -0.62 -29.57
C ARG A 146 -17.95 -0.56 -28.73
N LEU A 147 -17.70 -1.59 -27.90
CA LEU A 147 -16.43 -1.72 -27.19
C LEU A 147 -15.24 -1.82 -28.15
N LEU A 148 -15.38 -2.57 -29.23
CA LEU A 148 -14.37 -2.73 -30.28
C LEU A 148 -14.01 -1.37 -30.89
N VAL A 149 -15.00 -0.55 -31.25
CA VAL A 149 -14.77 0.78 -31.83
C VAL A 149 -14.00 1.68 -30.86
N LEU A 150 -14.40 1.72 -29.59
CA LEU A 150 -13.69 2.51 -28.58
C LEU A 150 -12.25 2.02 -28.38
N ALA A 151 -12.06 0.72 -28.17
CA ALA A 151 -10.74 0.11 -27.98
C ALA A 151 -9.83 0.35 -29.19
N ALA A 152 -10.40 0.33 -30.40
CA ALA A 152 -9.66 0.59 -31.62
C ALA A 152 -9.15 2.02 -31.70
N LEU A 153 -9.97 3.01 -31.36
CA LEU A 153 -9.54 4.41 -31.31
C LEU A 153 -8.50 4.66 -30.21
N ASP A 154 -8.69 4.05 -29.03
CA ASP A 154 -7.82 4.18 -27.87
C ASP A 154 -6.43 3.53 -28.10
N LEU A 155 -6.37 2.42 -28.85
CA LEU A 155 -5.14 1.71 -29.15
C LEU A 155 -4.47 2.11 -30.47
N ALA A 156 -5.19 2.77 -31.38
CA ALA A 156 -4.63 3.17 -32.68
C ALA A 156 -3.29 3.94 -32.59
N PRO A 157 -3.07 4.84 -31.60
CA PRO A 157 -1.80 5.52 -31.42
C PRO A 157 -0.62 4.56 -31.22
N THR A 158 -0.82 3.40 -30.57
CA THR A 158 0.25 2.40 -30.35
C THR A 158 0.88 1.93 -31.65
N VAL A 159 0.09 1.93 -32.73
CA VAL A 159 0.51 1.45 -34.03
C VAL A 159 0.80 2.60 -34.99
N GLU A 160 -0.13 3.53 -35.18
CA GLU A 160 0.02 4.66 -36.12
C GLU A 160 0.01 6.00 -35.41
N ASN A 161 0.40 7.07 -36.12
CA ASN A 161 0.38 8.42 -35.56
C ASN A 161 -1.06 8.99 -35.53
N GLU A 162 -1.92 8.35 -34.75
CA GLU A 162 -3.31 8.70 -34.51
C GLU A 162 -3.43 9.49 -33.19
N PRO A 163 -4.49 10.30 -33.01
CA PRO A 163 -4.72 11.04 -31.77
C PRO A 163 -4.89 10.12 -30.56
N VAL A 164 -4.22 10.45 -29.45
CA VAL A 164 -4.42 9.76 -28.17
C VAL A 164 -5.74 10.22 -27.57
N LEU A 165 -6.63 9.26 -27.25
CA LEU A 165 -7.84 9.56 -26.51
C LEU A 165 -7.51 9.90 -25.06
N PRO A 166 -7.99 11.04 -24.52
CA PRO A 166 -7.86 11.33 -23.10
C PRO A 166 -8.58 10.28 -22.25
N PHE A 167 -8.02 9.96 -21.09
CA PHE A 167 -8.64 9.03 -20.14
C PHE A 167 -10.10 9.41 -19.80
N PRO A 168 -10.44 10.69 -19.51
CA PRO A 168 -11.83 11.06 -19.23
C PRO A 168 -12.78 10.69 -20.37
N THR A 169 -12.36 10.90 -21.63
CA THR A 169 -13.17 10.55 -22.81
C THR A 169 -13.46 9.05 -22.89
N VAL A 170 -12.48 8.20 -22.58
CA VAL A 170 -12.66 6.73 -22.58
C VAL A 170 -13.61 6.31 -21.45
N GLY A 171 -13.37 6.81 -20.23
CA GLY A 171 -14.19 6.50 -19.06
C GLY A 171 -15.65 6.96 -19.20
N GLU A 172 -15.86 8.16 -19.75
CA GLU A 172 -17.17 8.73 -20.04
C GLU A 172 -17.92 7.90 -21.08
N HIS A 173 -17.27 7.55 -22.19
CA HIS A 173 -17.91 6.78 -23.24
C HIS A 173 -18.27 5.36 -22.77
N LEU A 174 -17.44 4.73 -21.94
CA LEU A 174 -17.74 3.43 -21.33
C LEU A 174 -18.95 3.52 -20.39
N ALA A 175 -19.06 4.58 -19.59
CA ALA A 175 -20.23 4.80 -18.73
C ALA A 175 -21.50 5.09 -19.54
N ASP A 176 -21.40 5.88 -20.60
CA ASP A 176 -22.53 6.16 -21.50
C ASP A 176 -22.99 4.90 -22.26
N LEU A 177 -22.05 4.04 -22.64
CA LEU A 177 -22.32 2.72 -23.22
C LEU A 177 -23.00 1.78 -22.21
N ALA A 178 -22.56 1.81 -20.94
CA ALA A 178 -23.21 1.06 -19.86
C ALA A 178 -24.64 1.56 -19.61
N ASP A 179 -24.87 2.88 -19.57
CA ASP A 179 -26.22 3.47 -19.47
C ASP A 179 -27.11 3.02 -20.64
N ALA A 180 -26.60 3.02 -21.88
CA ALA A 180 -27.36 2.55 -23.04
C ALA A 180 -27.71 1.06 -22.96
N ALA A 181 -26.76 0.23 -22.50
CA ALA A 181 -26.98 -1.19 -22.27
C ALA A 181 -28.01 -1.46 -21.16
N LEU A 182 -27.94 -0.72 -20.05
CA LEU A 182 -28.94 -0.76 -18.97
C LEU A 182 -30.32 -0.32 -19.46
N ALA A 183 -30.40 0.68 -20.33
CA ALA A 183 -31.66 1.13 -20.91
C ALA A 183 -32.30 0.02 -21.78
N ALA A 184 -31.51 -0.66 -22.63
CA ALA A 184 -31.98 -1.82 -23.37
C ALA A 184 -32.42 -2.96 -22.46
N ALA A 185 -31.66 -3.27 -21.40
CA ALA A 185 -32.05 -4.28 -20.42
C ALA A 185 -33.37 -3.94 -19.72
N LEU A 186 -33.59 -2.66 -19.38
CA LEU A 186 -34.86 -2.20 -18.79
C LEU A 186 -36.03 -2.31 -19.77
N VAL A 187 -35.84 -2.01 -21.06
CA VAL A 187 -36.85 -2.22 -22.11
C VAL A 187 -37.24 -3.70 -22.19
N VAL A 188 -36.26 -4.61 -22.25
CA VAL A 188 -36.51 -6.05 -22.29
C VAL A 188 -37.20 -6.53 -21.01
N ALA A 189 -36.75 -6.08 -19.84
CA ALA A 189 -37.34 -6.44 -18.56
C ALA A 189 -38.80 -5.99 -18.45
N ASN A 190 -39.11 -4.75 -18.84
CA ASN A 190 -40.48 -4.24 -18.87
C ASN A 190 -41.38 -5.08 -19.78
N ARG A 191 -40.95 -5.38 -21.00
CA ARG A 191 -41.72 -6.22 -21.92
C ARG A 191 -41.93 -7.64 -21.39
N THR A 192 -40.90 -8.21 -20.75
CA THR A 192 -40.91 -9.59 -20.25
C THR A 192 -41.79 -9.73 -19.01
N VAL A 193 -41.69 -8.78 -18.08
CA VAL A 193 -42.37 -8.85 -16.77
C VAL A 193 -43.77 -8.24 -16.84
N CYS A 194 -43.92 -7.06 -17.42
CA CYS A 194 -45.19 -6.31 -17.43
C CYS A 194 -46.13 -6.77 -18.55
N LYS A 195 -45.61 -7.23 -19.69
CA LYS A 195 -46.42 -7.60 -20.87
C LYS A 195 -47.33 -6.45 -21.31
N ASP A 196 -48.63 -6.55 -21.05
CA ASP A 196 -49.65 -5.54 -21.37
C ASP A 196 -49.89 -4.55 -20.22
N ASP A 197 -49.35 -4.80 -19.02
CA ASP A 197 -49.46 -3.90 -17.87
C ASP A 197 -48.52 -2.70 -18.04
N THR A 198 -48.93 -1.56 -17.45
CA THR A 198 -48.10 -0.35 -17.43
C THR A 198 -46.80 -0.60 -16.65
N PRO A 199 -45.62 -0.35 -17.24
CA PRO A 199 -44.35 -0.46 -16.52
C PRO A 199 -44.31 0.43 -15.26
N PRO A 200 -43.70 -0.04 -14.16
CA PRO A 200 -43.60 0.74 -12.94
C PRO A 200 -42.68 1.96 -13.12
N ARG A 201 -42.97 3.05 -12.39
CA ARG A 201 -42.04 4.18 -12.28
C ARG A 201 -40.83 3.77 -11.43
N LEU A 202 -39.74 3.46 -12.13
CA LEU A 202 -38.47 2.97 -11.59
C LEU A 202 -37.34 3.83 -12.15
N ALA A 203 -36.44 4.31 -11.30
CA ALA A 203 -35.18 4.93 -11.69
C ALA A 203 -34.00 4.11 -11.17
N VAL A 204 -32.94 4.08 -11.97
CA VAL A 204 -31.70 3.37 -11.69
C VAL A 204 -30.60 4.41 -11.50
N ILE A 205 -30.04 4.45 -10.29
CA ILE A 205 -28.96 5.35 -9.93
C ILE A 205 -27.65 4.60 -10.10
N ALA A 206 -26.82 5.03 -11.05
CA ALA A 206 -25.46 4.49 -11.18
C ALA A 206 -24.59 5.02 -10.05
N MET A 207 -23.75 4.13 -9.52
CA MET A 207 -22.86 4.38 -8.40
C MET A 207 -21.40 4.14 -8.84
N GLY A 208 -20.46 4.41 -7.93
CA GLY A 208 -19.06 4.04 -8.11
C GLY A 208 -18.44 4.61 -9.40
N LYS A 209 -17.70 3.78 -10.14
CA LYS A 209 -17.03 4.19 -11.38
C LYS A 209 -18.01 4.60 -12.49
N CYS A 210 -19.15 3.93 -12.59
CA CYS A 210 -20.16 4.22 -13.62
C CYS A 210 -20.83 5.58 -13.36
N GLY A 211 -21.24 5.83 -12.12
CA GLY A 211 -21.88 7.09 -11.76
C GLY A 211 -20.93 8.29 -11.87
N ALA A 212 -19.65 8.11 -11.53
CA ALA A 212 -18.60 9.12 -11.75
C ALA A 212 -18.16 9.29 -13.22
N ARG A 213 -18.70 8.51 -14.16
CA ARG A 213 -18.28 8.46 -15.58
C ARG A 213 -16.78 8.20 -15.75
N GLU A 214 -16.23 7.37 -14.88
CA GLU A 214 -14.85 6.88 -14.91
C GLU A 214 -14.87 5.34 -15.01
N LEU A 215 -15.62 4.75 -15.94
CA LEU A 215 -15.72 3.30 -16.04
C LEU A 215 -14.44 2.68 -16.68
N ASN A 216 -14.15 1.41 -16.39
CA ASN A 216 -13.11 0.68 -17.13
C ASN A 216 -13.73 -0.25 -18.18
N TYR A 217 -12.91 -0.72 -19.13
CA TYR A 217 -13.33 -1.69 -20.15
C TYR A 217 -14.02 -2.93 -19.57
N VAL A 218 -13.61 -3.36 -18.38
CA VAL A 218 -14.24 -4.46 -17.66
C VAL A 218 -14.49 -4.03 -16.22
N SER A 219 -15.73 -3.72 -15.91
CA SER A 219 -16.18 -3.35 -14.56
C SER A 219 -17.58 -3.85 -14.33
N ASP A 220 -17.86 -4.23 -13.08
CA ASP A 220 -19.22 -4.37 -12.61
C ASP A 220 -19.86 -2.97 -12.61
N VAL A 221 -21.17 -2.90 -12.85
CA VAL A 221 -21.90 -1.62 -12.82
C VAL A 221 -22.73 -1.58 -11.55
N ASP A 222 -22.23 -0.79 -10.59
CA ASP A 222 -22.87 -0.58 -9.31
C ASP A 222 -24.15 0.27 -9.48
N VAL A 223 -25.29 -0.19 -8.97
CA VAL A 223 -26.57 0.52 -9.09
C VAL A 223 -27.39 0.52 -7.80
N ILE A 224 -28.27 1.51 -7.67
CA ILE A 224 -29.36 1.54 -6.69
C ILE A 224 -30.68 1.73 -7.44
N PHE A 225 -31.70 0.96 -7.06
CA PHE A 225 -33.05 1.11 -7.60
C PHE A 225 -33.91 1.96 -6.66
N VAL A 226 -34.57 2.97 -7.21
CA VAL A 226 -35.59 3.79 -6.54
C VAL A 226 -36.88 3.73 -7.34
N CYS A 227 -38.00 3.54 -6.65
CA CYS A 227 -39.32 3.42 -7.29
C CYS A 227 -40.37 4.30 -6.63
N GLU A 228 -41.43 4.64 -7.36
CA GLU A 228 -42.60 5.29 -6.75
C GLU A 228 -43.34 4.33 -5.79
N LYS A 229 -43.41 3.05 -6.16
CA LYS A 229 -44.10 2.01 -5.38
C LYS A 229 -43.28 0.73 -5.31
N ALA A 230 -42.93 0.34 -4.09
CA ALA A 230 -42.21 -0.89 -3.80
C ALA A 230 -43.18 -2.09 -3.72
N ASP A 231 -43.51 -2.66 -4.87
CA ASP A 231 -44.31 -3.89 -4.96
C ASP A 231 -43.59 -5.01 -5.75
N ALA A 232 -44.22 -6.19 -5.78
CA ALA A 232 -43.64 -7.38 -6.37
C ALA A 232 -43.38 -7.25 -7.88
N MET A 233 -44.14 -6.42 -8.60
CA MET A 233 -43.89 -6.19 -10.04
C MET A 233 -42.62 -5.37 -10.23
N THR A 234 -42.48 -4.26 -9.49
CA THR A 234 -41.28 -3.41 -9.53
C THR A 234 -40.01 -4.20 -9.18
N ALA A 235 -40.06 -5.02 -8.12
CA ALA A 235 -38.93 -5.87 -7.73
C ALA A 235 -38.56 -6.90 -8.82
N ARG A 236 -39.56 -7.47 -9.50
CA ARG A 236 -39.34 -8.41 -10.62
C ARG A 236 -38.75 -7.72 -11.85
N VAL A 237 -39.18 -6.51 -12.18
CA VAL A 237 -38.59 -5.72 -13.28
C VAL A 237 -37.11 -5.44 -12.99
N ALA A 238 -36.77 -4.96 -11.79
CA ALA A 238 -35.38 -4.69 -11.42
C ALA A 238 -34.52 -5.97 -11.45
N GLY A 239 -35.03 -7.08 -10.91
CA GLY A 239 -34.33 -8.37 -10.92
C GLY A 239 -34.12 -8.92 -12.33
N GLU A 240 -35.13 -8.81 -13.20
CA GLU A 240 -35.05 -9.25 -14.60
C GLU A 240 -34.08 -8.39 -15.42
N MET A 241 -34.07 -7.07 -15.18
CA MET A 241 -33.10 -6.15 -15.78
C MET A 241 -31.67 -6.56 -15.42
N MET A 242 -31.39 -6.82 -14.13
CA MET A 242 -30.06 -7.28 -13.69
C MET A 242 -29.67 -8.61 -14.34
N ARG A 243 -30.60 -9.59 -14.36
CA ARG A 243 -30.36 -10.90 -14.97
C ARG A 243 -30.02 -10.77 -16.46
N PHE A 244 -30.83 -10.01 -17.20
CA PHE A 244 -30.63 -9.81 -18.63
C PHE A 244 -29.31 -9.09 -18.92
N ALA A 245 -29.01 -8.03 -18.16
CA ALA A 245 -27.75 -7.29 -18.30
C ALA A 245 -26.53 -8.16 -18.00
N GLY A 246 -26.57 -9.00 -16.96
CA GLY A 246 -25.51 -9.97 -16.63
C GLY A 246 -25.25 -10.98 -17.75
N GLU A 247 -26.31 -11.45 -18.41
CA GLU A 247 -26.19 -12.39 -19.54
C GLU A 247 -25.69 -11.71 -20.82
N ALA A 248 -26.14 -10.49 -21.12
CA ALA A 248 -25.85 -9.81 -22.39
C ALA A 248 -24.57 -8.96 -22.37
N PHE A 249 -24.24 -8.30 -21.25
CA PHE A 249 -23.29 -7.18 -21.21
C PHE A 249 -22.22 -7.32 -20.13
N PHE A 250 -22.63 -7.15 -18.86
CA PHE A 250 -21.77 -7.05 -17.69
C PHE A 250 -22.59 -7.32 -16.42
N GLU A 251 -21.91 -7.69 -15.34
CA GLU A 251 -22.54 -7.87 -14.04
C GLU A 251 -23.05 -6.54 -13.48
N VAL A 252 -24.29 -6.55 -13.00
CA VAL A 252 -24.92 -5.41 -12.33
C VAL A 252 -24.90 -5.67 -10.83
N ASP A 253 -24.24 -4.82 -10.05
CA ASP A 253 -24.12 -4.97 -8.60
C ASP A 253 -25.02 -3.98 -7.85
N ALA A 254 -26.05 -4.48 -7.18
CA ALA A 254 -26.91 -3.67 -6.31
C ALA A 254 -26.43 -3.65 -4.85
N GLY A 255 -25.17 -4.01 -4.57
CA GLY A 255 -24.62 -4.22 -3.23
C GLY A 255 -24.44 -2.95 -2.40
N LEU A 256 -24.45 -1.77 -3.02
CA LEU A 256 -24.37 -0.46 -2.36
C LEU A 256 -25.73 0.08 -1.89
N ARG A 257 -26.83 -0.65 -2.12
CA ARG A 257 -28.16 -0.26 -1.63
C ARG A 257 -28.25 -0.35 -0.09
N PRO A 258 -29.22 0.32 0.55
CA PRO A 258 -29.47 0.19 1.99
C PRO A 258 -29.48 -1.27 2.47
N GLU A 259 -28.73 -1.57 3.55
CA GLU A 259 -28.53 -2.92 4.11
C GLU A 259 -27.82 -3.93 3.17
N GLY A 260 -27.28 -3.46 2.04
CA GLY A 260 -26.54 -4.24 1.06
C GLY A 260 -27.34 -5.45 0.55
N LYS A 261 -26.66 -6.61 0.45
CA LYS A 261 -27.28 -7.86 -0.05
C LYS A 261 -28.46 -8.36 0.78
N SER A 262 -28.54 -7.95 2.05
CA SER A 262 -29.62 -8.33 2.97
C SER A 262 -30.85 -7.42 2.86
N GLY A 263 -30.73 -6.27 2.20
CA GLY A 263 -31.83 -5.32 2.00
C GLY A 263 -32.66 -5.60 0.76
N GLU A 264 -33.87 -5.02 0.75
CA GLU A 264 -34.77 -5.01 -0.41
C GLU A 264 -34.08 -4.50 -1.67
N LEU A 265 -34.34 -5.13 -2.82
CA LEU A 265 -33.72 -4.75 -4.09
C LEU A 265 -34.20 -3.36 -4.57
N VAL A 266 -35.48 -3.06 -4.33
CA VAL A 266 -36.13 -1.79 -4.71
C VAL A 266 -36.73 -1.14 -3.47
N ARG A 267 -36.62 0.18 -3.36
CA ARG A 267 -37.21 0.96 -2.25
C ARG A 267 -37.81 2.26 -2.79
N THR A 268 -38.80 2.80 -2.07
CA THR A 268 -39.31 4.14 -2.37
C THR A 268 -38.32 5.23 -1.96
N LEU A 269 -38.46 6.42 -2.53
CA LEU A 269 -37.63 7.56 -2.16
C LEU A 269 -37.73 7.87 -0.66
N GLU A 270 -38.93 7.85 -0.09
CA GLU A 270 -39.14 8.09 1.34
C GLU A 270 -38.43 7.05 2.20
N SER A 271 -38.41 5.79 1.76
CA SER A 271 -37.71 4.71 2.46
C SER A 271 -36.19 4.88 2.41
N HIS A 272 -35.64 5.34 1.28
CA HIS A 272 -34.22 5.68 1.17
C HIS A 272 -33.86 6.85 2.09
N VAL A 273 -34.62 7.94 2.03
CA VAL A 273 -34.40 9.13 2.89
C VAL A 273 -34.40 8.74 4.37
N ALA A 274 -35.44 8.03 4.83
CA ALA A 274 -35.52 7.56 6.20
C ALA A 274 -34.34 6.66 6.59
N TYR A 275 -33.79 5.89 5.63
CA TYR A 275 -32.63 5.05 5.88
C TYR A 275 -31.37 5.87 6.15
N TYR A 276 -31.07 6.79 5.24
CA TYR A 276 -29.85 7.62 5.30
C TYR A 276 -29.85 8.57 6.50
N GLU A 277 -31.01 9.06 6.93
CA GLU A 277 -31.12 9.89 8.13
C GLU A 277 -30.78 9.14 9.43
N ARG A 278 -31.14 7.86 9.53
CA ARG A 278 -31.16 7.13 10.81
C ARG A 278 -30.09 6.09 10.97
N TRP A 279 -29.74 5.36 9.91
CA TRP A 279 -28.91 4.16 10.02
C TRP A 279 -27.64 4.19 9.16
N ALA A 280 -27.57 5.03 8.13
CA ALA A 280 -26.43 5.04 7.23
C ALA A 280 -25.10 5.35 7.95
N LYS A 281 -24.06 4.70 7.46
CA LYS A 281 -22.67 4.84 7.90
C LYS A 281 -21.92 5.83 7.01
N THR A 282 -20.81 6.36 7.52
CA THR A 282 -20.03 7.39 6.82
C THR A 282 -19.58 6.95 5.42
N TRP A 283 -19.20 5.68 5.26
CA TRP A 283 -18.74 5.17 3.97
C TRP A 283 -19.85 5.14 2.90
N GLU A 284 -21.13 5.07 3.30
CA GLU A 284 -22.25 5.08 2.36
C GLU A 284 -22.40 6.47 1.72
N PHE A 285 -22.17 7.54 2.49
CA PHE A 285 -22.10 8.90 1.95
C PHE A 285 -20.90 9.11 1.03
N GLN A 286 -19.74 8.50 1.34
CA GLN A 286 -18.59 8.47 0.41
C GLN A 286 -18.93 7.78 -0.92
N ALA A 287 -19.73 6.70 -0.88
CA ALA A 287 -20.17 6.03 -2.10
C ALA A 287 -21.15 6.89 -2.91
N LEU A 288 -22.04 7.62 -2.23
CA LEU A 288 -23.02 8.54 -2.86
C LEU A 288 -22.38 9.75 -3.55
N LEU A 289 -21.15 10.15 -3.22
CA LEU A 289 -20.43 11.20 -3.97
C LEU A 289 -20.36 10.92 -5.47
N LYS A 290 -20.35 9.64 -5.85
CA LYS A 290 -20.27 9.20 -7.24
C LYS A 290 -21.64 8.83 -7.83
N ALA A 291 -22.74 9.12 -7.15
CA ALA A 291 -24.08 8.75 -7.60
C ALA A 291 -24.58 9.65 -8.75
N ARG A 292 -25.26 9.07 -9.73
CA ARG A 292 -25.95 9.79 -10.82
C ARG A 292 -27.15 8.99 -11.34
N PRO A 293 -28.28 9.63 -11.70
CA PRO A 293 -29.34 8.97 -12.46
C PRO A 293 -28.82 8.45 -13.81
N ALA A 294 -28.95 7.14 -14.04
CA ALA A 294 -28.47 6.49 -15.26
C ALA A 294 -29.62 6.24 -16.26
N VAL A 295 -30.62 5.47 -15.84
CA VAL A 295 -31.75 5.05 -16.70
C VAL A 295 -33.06 4.97 -15.91
N GLY A 296 -34.19 4.88 -16.62
CA GLY A 296 -35.53 4.82 -16.03
C GLY A 296 -36.23 6.19 -15.97
N ASP A 297 -37.08 6.38 -14.97
CA ASP A 297 -37.81 7.64 -14.74
C ASP A 297 -36.84 8.76 -14.30
N ALA A 298 -36.60 9.73 -15.20
CA ALA A 298 -35.63 10.80 -14.97
C ALA A 298 -36.05 11.74 -13.84
N GLU A 299 -37.35 12.01 -13.69
CA GLU A 299 -37.86 12.90 -12.64
C GLU A 299 -37.63 12.29 -11.25
N LEU A 300 -37.92 11.00 -11.09
CA LEU A 300 -37.67 10.27 -9.84
C LEU A 300 -36.17 10.20 -9.51
N GLY A 301 -35.32 10.03 -10.53
CA GLY A 301 -33.86 10.09 -10.36
C GLY A 301 -33.38 11.43 -9.83
N GLU A 302 -33.86 12.54 -10.39
CA GLU A 302 -33.53 13.90 -9.91
C GLU A 302 -34.06 14.17 -8.50
N GLN A 303 -35.26 13.68 -8.18
CA GLN A 303 -35.80 13.76 -6.81
C GLN A 303 -34.92 12.99 -5.81
N TYR A 304 -34.40 11.83 -6.19
CA TYR A 304 -33.45 11.06 -5.37
C TYR A 304 -32.17 11.84 -5.08
N MET A 305 -31.56 12.43 -6.11
CA MET A 305 -30.34 13.23 -5.95
C MET A 305 -30.59 14.46 -5.08
N THR A 306 -31.68 15.18 -5.33
CA THR A 306 -32.06 16.39 -4.58
C THR A 306 -32.27 16.08 -3.09
N ALA A 307 -32.85 14.92 -2.77
CA ALA A 307 -33.11 14.52 -1.39
C ALA A 307 -31.85 14.10 -0.63
N LEU A 308 -30.91 13.38 -1.27
CA LEU A 308 -29.76 12.78 -0.59
C LEU A 308 -28.48 13.62 -0.63
N MET A 309 -28.24 14.41 -1.69
CA MET A 309 -27.00 15.20 -1.80
C MET A 309 -26.74 16.13 -0.59
N PRO A 310 -27.74 16.83 -0.02
CA PRO A 310 -27.51 17.64 1.19
C PRO A 310 -26.96 16.83 2.36
N MET A 311 -27.35 15.56 2.51
CA MET A 311 -26.86 14.67 3.57
C MET A 311 -25.41 14.23 3.32
N VAL A 312 -25.04 14.02 2.06
CA VAL A 312 -23.66 13.69 1.66
C VAL A 312 -22.71 14.82 2.05
N TRP A 313 -23.04 16.06 1.70
CA TRP A 313 -22.19 17.22 1.98
C TRP A 313 -22.18 17.67 3.45
N ALA A 314 -23.12 17.17 4.27
CA ALA A 314 -23.13 17.34 5.72
C ALA A 314 -22.48 16.17 6.48
N ALA A 315 -22.10 15.08 5.80
CA ALA A 315 -21.63 13.85 6.46
C ALA A 315 -20.37 14.04 7.32
N CYS A 316 -19.54 15.04 7.01
CA CYS A 316 -18.33 15.36 7.77
C CYS A 316 -18.60 15.83 9.22
N GLU A 317 -19.83 16.23 9.55
CA GLU A 317 -20.19 16.72 10.90
C GLU A 317 -20.52 15.61 11.91
N ARG A 318 -20.52 14.34 11.49
CA ARG A 318 -20.87 13.22 12.36
C ARG A 318 -19.76 12.92 13.38
N GLU A 319 -20.14 12.60 14.62
CA GLU A 319 -19.20 12.39 15.76
C GLU A 319 -18.10 11.34 15.49
N ASP A 320 -18.35 10.35 14.62
CA ASP A 320 -17.40 9.27 14.28
C ASP A 320 -16.86 9.32 12.84
N PHE A 321 -17.16 10.36 12.06
CA PHE A 321 -16.82 10.46 10.62
C PHE A 321 -15.37 10.04 10.33
N VAL A 322 -14.49 10.70 11.05
CA VAL A 322 -13.04 10.51 11.11
C VAL A 322 -12.62 9.05 11.33
N SER A 323 -13.12 8.44 12.41
CA SER A 323 -12.64 7.14 12.86
C SER A 323 -13.15 6.04 11.91
N GLU A 324 -14.36 6.21 11.36
CA GLU A 324 -14.94 5.31 10.36
C GLU A 324 -14.17 5.35 9.03
N VAL A 325 -13.81 6.55 8.56
CA VAL A 325 -13.06 6.76 7.31
C VAL A 325 -11.68 6.08 7.38
N GLN A 326 -10.96 6.23 8.49
CA GLN A 326 -9.68 5.55 8.70
C GLN A 326 -9.79 4.04 8.84
N LYS A 327 -10.76 3.56 9.64
CA LYS A 327 -10.99 2.12 9.80
C LYS A 327 -11.29 1.48 8.44
N MET A 328 -12.04 2.18 7.58
CA MET A 328 -12.31 1.73 6.23
C MET A 328 -11.04 1.67 5.38
N ARG A 329 -10.21 2.72 5.37
CA ARG A 329 -8.92 2.72 4.64
C ARG A 329 -8.02 1.56 5.07
N ARG A 330 -7.75 1.44 6.37
CA ARG A 330 -6.91 0.37 6.93
C ARG A 330 -7.45 -1.01 6.59
N ARG A 331 -8.78 -1.20 6.69
CA ARG A 331 -9.42 -2.46 6.30
C ARG A 331 -9.20 -2.77 4.83
N VAL A 332 -9.34 -1.78 3.94
CA VAL A 332 -9.15 -1.95 2.48
C VAL A 332 -7.70 -2.31 2.15
N GLU A 333 -6.72 -1.64 2.76
CA GLU A 333 -5.30 -1.94 2.55
C GLU A 333 -4.90 -3.33 3.08
N GLN A 334 -5.48 -3.77 4.20
CA GLN A 334 -5.24 -5.08 4.80
C GLN A 334 -5.83 -6.26 3.99
N LEU A 335 -6.76 -6.01 3.06
CA LEU A 335 -7.29 -7.04 2.16
C LEU A 335 -6.24 -7.54 1.16
N VAL A 336 -5.17 -6.77 0.91
CA VAL A 336 -4.10 -7.14 -0.02
C VAL A 336 -2.97 -7.86 0.72
N PRO A 337 -2.69 -9.14 0.41
CA PRO A 337 -1.57 -9.87 1.00
C PRO A 337 -0.23 -9.16 0.74
N ALA A 338 0.63 -9.12 1.74
CA ALA A 338 1.90 -8.36 1.67
C ALA A 338 2.79 -8.76 0.48
N GLY A 339 2.82 -10.04 0.11
CA GLY A 339 3.65 -10.56 -0.99
C GLY A 339 3.23 -10.11 -2.40
N VAL A 340 2.00 -9.59 -2.57
CA VAL A 340 1.49 -9.15 -3.89
C VAL A 340 1.19 -7.65 -3.94
N ARG A 341 1.34 -6.93 -2.82
CA ARG A 341 0.98 -5.52 -2.69
C ARG A 341 1.72 -4.59 -3.66
N SER A 342 2.96 -4.91 -4.01
CA SER A 342 3.76 -4.15 -4.99
C SER A 342 3.28 -4.31 -6.44
N ARG A 343 2.44 -5.30 -6.71
CA ARG A 343 1.88 -5.59 -8.05
C ARG A 343 0.41 -5.21 -8.18
N GLU A 344 -0.27 -4.93 -7.06
CA GLU A 344 -1.64 -4.46 -7.03
C GLU A 344 -1.64 -2.93 -7.28
N ILE A 345 -2.12 -2.47 -8.43
CA ILE A 345 -2.12 -1.05 -8.83
C ILE A 345 -3.26 -0.20 -8.24
N LYS A 346 -4.33 -0.83 -7.79
CA LYS A 346 -5.52 -0.24 -7.19
C LYS A 346 -5.39 -0.10 -5.67
N LEU A 347 -5.07 -1.19 -4.98
CA LEU A 347 -5.05 -1.29 -3.51
C LEU A 347 -3.64 -1.33 -2.91
N GLY A 348 -2.60 -1.42 -3.75
CA GLY A 348 -1.22 -1.28 -3.31
C GLY A 348 -0.86 0.14 -2.87
N THR A 349 0.27 0.30 -2.19
CA THR A 349 0.75 1.61 -1.74
C THR A 349 1.05 2.53 -2.93
N GLY A 350 0.50 3.75 -2.90
CA GLY A 350 0.57 4.67 -4.04
C GLY A 350 -0.31 4.25 -5.20
N GLY A 351 -1.37 3.48 -4.93
CA GLY A 351 -2.31 2.97 -5.92
C GLY A 351 -3.49 3.91 -6.21
N LEU A 352 -4.39 3.47 -7.08
CA LEU A 352 -5.59 4.23 -7.46
C LEU A 352 -6.47 4.59 -6.25
N ARG A 353 -6.59 3.68 -5.28
CA ARG A 353 -7.45 3.88 -4.12
C ARG A 353 -6.94 4.98 -3.20
N ASP A 354 -5.62 5.15 -3.08
CA ASP A 354 -5.03 6.25 -2.32
C ASP A 354 -5.44 7.60 -2.92
N VAL A 355 -5.40 7.73 -4.25
CA VAL A 355 -5.87 8.94 -4.95
C VAL A 355 -7.36 9.17 -4.71
N GLU A 356 -8.20 8.16 -4.98
CA GLU A 356 -9.66 8.28 -4.83
C GLU A 356 -10.03 8.70 -3.41
N PHE A 357 -9.41 8.07 -2.41
CA PHE A 357 -9.71 8.32 -1.01
C PHE A 357 -9.28 9.73 -0.57
N ALA A 358 -8.09 10.18 -0.98
CA ALA A 358 -7.61 11.53 -0.73
C ALA A 358 -8.59 12.59 -1.25
N VAL A 359 -8.98 12.44 -2.52
CA VAL A 359 -9.85 13.37 -3.21
C VAL A 359 -11.24 13.39 -2.58
N GLN A 360 -11.83 12.21 -2.34
CA GLN A 360 -13.16 12.10 -1.71
C GLN A 360 -13.20 12.67 -0.30
N LEU A 361 -12.13 12.50 0.49
CA LEU A 361 -12.07 13.10 1.82
C LEU A 361 -12.04 14.62 1.73
N LEU A 362 -11.18 15.18 0.88
CA LEU A 362 -11.11 16.64 0.68
C LEU A 362 -12.44 17.21 0.18
N GLN A 363 -13.12 16.52 -0.73
CA GLN A 363 -14.47 16.89 -1.16
C GLN A 363 -15.46 16.89 0.01
N LEU A 364 -15.46 15.89 0.88
CA LEU A 364 -16.39 15.85 2.01
C LEU A 364 -16.08 16.92 3.07
N VAL A 365 -14.80 17.23 3.29
CA VAL A 365 -14.38 18.26 4.26
C VAL A 365 -14.70 19.67 3.77
N HIS A 366 -14.49 19.96 2.48
CA HIS A 366 -14.60 21.31 1.93
C HIS A 366 -15.90 21.57 1.16
N GLY A 367 -16.50 20.54 0.57
CA GLY A 367 -17.66 20.66 -0.33
C GLY A 367 -18.91 21.23 0.32
N ARG A 368 -19.02 21.20 1.66
CA ARG A 368 -20.10 21.89 2.37
C ARG A 368 -20.14 23.39 2.07
N ASN A 369 -18.97 24.03 2.01
CA ASN A 369 -18.85 25.48 1.86
C ASN A 369 -18.53 25.90 0.42
N ASP A 370 -18.30 24.93 -0.47
CA ASP A 370 -17.87 25.15 -1.84
C ASP A 370 -18.52 24.14 -2.79
N GLU A 371 -19.61 24.57 -3.43
CA GLU A 371 -20.37 23.76 -4.38
C GLU A 371 -19.57 23.41 -5.65
N SER A 372 -18.46 24.11 -5.95
CA SER A 372 -17.60 23.76 -7.09
C SER A 372 -16.94 22.38 -6.93
N LEU A 373 -16.87 21.86 -5.70
CA LEU A 373 -16.38 20.53 -5.38
C LEU A 373 -17.43 19.42 -5.57
N HIS A 374 -18.68 19.76 -5.93
CA HIS A 374 -19.78 18.81 -6.13
C HIS A 374 -19.72 18.11 -7.50
N VAL A 375 -18.54 17.60 -7.82
CA VAL A 375 -18.27 16.84 -9.05
C VAL A 375 -18.00 15.38 -8.70
N ALA A 376 -18.50 14.45 -9.53
CA ALA A 376 -18.40 13.02 -9.24
C ALA A 376 -17.08 12.38 -9.69
N SER A 377 -16.49 12.89 -10.78
CA SER A 377 -15.22 12.42 -11.33
C SER A 377 -14.05 12.79 -10.43
N THR A 378 -13.12 11.85 -10.25
CA THR A 378 -11.90 12.04 -9.46
C THR A 378 -10.98 13.08 -10.11
N VAL A 379 -10.90 13.08 -11.44
CA VAL A 379 -10.10 14.05 -12.20
C VAL A 379 -10.70 15.46 -12.10
N ASP A 380 -12.03 15.58 -12.23
CA ASP A 380 -12.71 16.88 -12.11
C ASP A 380 -12.60 17.41 -10.68
N ALA A 381 -12.71 16.53 -9.68
CA ALA A 381 -12.53 16.90 -8.29
C ALA A 381 -11.10 17.39 -8.02
N LEU A 382 -10.06 16.75 -8.57
CA LEU A 382 -8.68 17.24 -8.48
C LEU A 382 -8.51 18.62 -9.13
N ALA A 383 -9.14 18.83 -10.29
CA ALA A 383 -9.11 20.12 -10.97
C ALA A 383 -9.80 21.22 -10.13
N ALA A 384 -10.98 20.93 -9.57
CA ALA A 384 -11.72 21.85 -8.71
C ALA A 384 -10.95 22.15 -7.41
N LEU A 385 -10.38 21.12 -6.77
CA LEU A 385 -9.53 21.27 -5.58
C LEU A 385 -8.29 22.13 -5.84
N GLY A 386 -7.65 21.96 -7.01
CA GLY A 386 -6.51 22.78 -7.43
C GLY A 386 -6.89 24.22 -7.79
N ALA A 387 -8.07 24.43 -8.38
CA ALA A 387 -8.59 25.76 -8.72
C ALA A 387 -9.00 26.55 -7.46
N GLY A 388 -9.64 25.89 -6.49
CA GLY A 388 -10.05 26.46 -5.20
C GLY A 388 -8.91 26.69 -4.22
N GLY A 389 -7.70 26.19 -4.51
CA GLY A 389 -6.52 26.34 -3.65
C GLY A 389 -6.47 25.37 -2.47
N TYR A 390 -7.37 24.38 -2.41
CA TYR A 390 -7.30 23.32 -1.40
C TYR A 390 -6.09 22.41 -1.62
N VAL A 391 -5.62 22.34 -2.87
CA VAL A 391 -4.44 21.57 -3.28
C VAL A 391 -3.55 22.46 -4.15
N GLY A 392 -2.23 22.39 -3.95
CA GLY A 392 -1.28 23.09 -4.82
C GLY A 392 -1.47 22.68 -6.28
N ARG A 393 -1.49 23.64 -7.22
CA ARG A 393 -1.77 23.37 -8.65
C ARG A 393 -0.85 22.30 -9.25
N ASP A 394 0.43 22.35 -8.92
CA ASP A 394 1.40 21.34 -9.36
C ASP A 394 1.11 19.97 -8.76
N ASP A 395 0.69 19.91 -7.50
CA ASP A 395 0.34 18.64 -6.83
C ASP A 395 -0.94 18.04 -7.45
N ALA A 396 -1.97 18.86 -7.72
CA ALA A 396 -3.20 18.43 -8.38
C ALA A 396 -2.93 17.90 -9.79
N ALA A 397 -2.12 18.60 -10.59
CA ALA A 397 -1.72 18.17 -11.92
C ALA A 397 -0.91 16.86 -11.87
N ASN A 398 0.03 16.74 -10.91
CA ASN A 398 0.83 15.54 -10.73
C ASN A 398 -0.01 14.34 -10.26
N LEU A 399 -0.98 14.53 -9.36
CA LEU A 399 -1.91 13.48 -8.93
C LEU A 399 -2.78 13.02 -10.10
N THR A 400 -3.30 13.97 -10.89
CA THR A 400 -4.13 13.70 -12.08
C THR A 400 -3.36 12.83 -13.06
N ALA A 401 -2.13 13.24 -13.43
CA ALA A 401 -1.30 12.47 -14.34
C ALA A 401 -0.95 11.06 -13.80
N SER A 402 -0.72 10.95 -12.48
CA SER A 402 -0.46 9.64 -11.84
C SER A 402 -1.69 8.73 -11.88
N TYR A 403 -2.87 9.28 -11.60
CA TYR A 403 -4.14 8.56 -11.63
C TYR A 403 -4.47 8.09 -13.05
N GLU A 404 -4.41 8.98 -14.04
CA GLU A 404 -4.65 8.65 -15.44
C GLU A 404 -3.69 7.57 -15.95
N PHE A 405 -2.41 7.63 -15.57
CA PHE A 405 -1.44 6.59 -15.91
C PHE A 405 -1.79 5.23 -15.31
N LEU A 406 -2.11 5.18 -14.01
CA LEU A 406 -2.50 3.92 -13.36
C LEU A 406 -3.81 3.36 -13.94
N ARG A 407 -4.78 4.23 -14.30
CA ARG A 407 -6.02 3.83 -14.97
C ARG A 407 -5.79 3.33 -16.37
N LEU A 408 -4.87 3.94 -17.13
CA LEU A 408 -4.44 3.44 -18.43
C LEU A 408 -3.91 2.01 -18.32
N LEU A 409 -3.02 1.73 -17.37
CA LEU A 409 -2.50 0.38 -17.16
C LEU A 409 -3.61 -0.61 -16.78
N GLU A 410 -4.52 -0.22 -15.88
CA GLU A 410 -5.68 -1.02 -15.51
C GLU A 410 -6.55 -1.35 -16.74
N HIS A 411 -6.83 -0.36 -17.59
CA HIS A 411 -7.57 -0.52 -18.84
C HIS A 411 -6.90 -1.52 -19.77
N ARG A 412 -5.58 -1.40 -20.01
CA ARG A 412 -4.85 -2.32 -20.88
C ARG A 412 -4.89 -3.74 -20.35
N LEU A 413 -4.57 -3.94 -19.08
CA LEU A 413 -4.60 -5.26 -18.43
C LEU A 413 -5.96 -5.95 -18.57
N GLN A 414 -7.05 -5.20 -18.37
CA GLN A 414 -8.40 -5.74 -18.49
C GLN A 414 -8.75 -6.09 -19.94
N LEU A 415 -8.36 -5.23 -20.88
CA LEU A 415 -8.69 -5.36 -22.30
C LEU A 415 -8.07 -6.61 -22.95
N GLN A 416 -6.93 -7.09 -22.46
CA GLN A 416 -6.22 -8.24 -23.03
C GLN A 416 -7.12 -9.46 -23.24
N ARG A 417 -7.93 -9.77 -22.22
CA ARG A 417 -8.81 -10.94 -22.21
C ARG A 417 -10.26 -10.59 -21.87
N LEU A 418 -10.59 -9.29 -21.82
CA LEU A 418 -11.83 -8.77 -21.26
C LEU A 418 -12.16 -9.40 -19.88
N LYS A 419 -11.16 -9.37 -18.98
CA LYS A 419 -11.27 -9.90 -17.62
C LYS A 419 -10.88 -8.86 -16.59
N ARG A 420 -11.60 -8.84 -15.46
CA ARG A 420 -11.26 -7.98 -14.32
C ARG A 420 -9.92 -8.41 -13.73
N THR A 421 -8.99 -7.47 -13.65
CA THR A 421 -7.72 -7.62 -12.95
C THR A 421 -7.21 -6.24 -12.49
N HIS A 422 -6.54 -6.23 -11.35
CA HIS A 422 -5.78 -5.08 -10.83
C HIS A 422 -4.31 -5.47 -10.57
N MET A 423 -3.91 -6.65 -11.05
CA MET A 423 -2.59 -7.21 -10.85
C MET A 423 -1.73 -6.95 -12.07
N LEU A 424 -0.55 -6.37 -11.86
CA LEU A 424 0.54 -6.41 -12.83
C LEU A 424 0.96 -7.88 -13.08
N PRO A 425 1.52 -8.19 -14.26
CA PRO A 425 2.10 -9.50 -14.54
C PRO A 425 3.08 -9.98 -13.46
N GLU A 426 3.30 -11.29 -13.40
CA GLU A 426 4.26 -11.90 -12.48
C GLU A 426 5.68 -11.39 -12.74
N ALA A 427 6.52 -11.34 -11.70
CA ALA A 427 7.87 -10.79 -11.82
C ALA A 427 8.76 -11.54 -12.84
N GLY A 428 8.47 -12.82 -13.09
CA GLY A 428 9.14 -13.64 -14.10
C GLY A 428 8.54 -13.57 -15.51
N ASP A 429 7.41 -12.88 -15.70
CA ASP A 429 6.72 -12.78 -17.00
C ASP A 429 7.08 -11.46 -17.70
N GLU A 430 8.31 -11.40 -18.20
CA GLU A 430 8.81 -10.20 -18.90
C GLU A 430 8.08 -9.93 -20.22
N GLU A 431 7.56 -10.96 -20.89
CA GLU A 431 6.82 -10.80 -22.14
C GLU A 431 5.47 -10.13 -21.91
N ALA A 432 4.72 -10.54 -20.89
CA ALA A 432 3.49 -9.85 -20.52
C ALA A 432 3.75 -8.40 -20.08
N MET A 433 4.83 -8.13 -19.36
CA MET A 433 5.23 -6.76 -19.03
C MET A 433 5.62 -5.94 -20.26
N ARG A 434 6.30 -6.54 -21.24
CA ARG A 434 6.69 -5.88 -22.49
C ARG A 434 5.47 -5.59 -23.37
N TRP A 435 4.52 -6.52 -23.42
CA TRP A 435 3.21 -6.29 -24.04
C TRP A 435 2.50 -5.11 -23.38
N LEU A 436 2.42 -5.08 -22.04
CA LEU A 436 1.77 -3.99 -21.31
C LEU A 436 2.42 -2.64 -21.62
N ALA A 437 3.76 -2.59 -21.66
CA ALA A 437 4.49 -1.38 -22.01
C ALA A 437 4.11 -0.85 -23.41
N ARG A 438 4.03 -1.74 -24.41
CA ARG A 438 3.63 -1.35 -25.77
C ARG A 438 2.16 -0.95 -25.86
N ALA A 439 1.27 -1.70 -25.19
CA ALA A 439 -0.16 -1.40 -25.14
C ALA A 439 -0.47 -0.08 -24.41
N ALA A 440 0.36 0.29 -23.44
CA ALA A 440 0.34 1.58 -22.76
C ALA A 440 1.07 2.70 -23.53
N HIS A 441 1.53 2.44 -24.76
CA HIS A 441 2.25 3.40 -25.61
C HIS A 441 3.59 3.89 -24.99
N MET A 442 4.27 3.09 -24.18
CA MET A 442 5.58 3.44 -23.64
C MET A 442 6.63 3.43 -24.76
N ARG A 443 7.33 4.56 -24.95
CA ARG A 443 8.38 4.71 -25.97
C ARG A 443 9.76 4.63 -25.33
N PRO A 444 10.76 4.00 -25.99
CA PRO A 444 12.15 4.06 -25.56
C PRO A 444 12.65 5.51 -25.42
N ASP A 445 13.43 5.79 -24.38
CA ASP A 445 13.93 7.14 -24.05
C ASP A 445 15.44 7.32 -24.36
N GLY A 446 16.02 6.36 -25.09
CA GLY A 446 17.45 6.32 -25.45
C GLY A 446 18.35 5.67 -24.39
N GLN A 447 17.89 5.58 -23.14
CA GLN A 447 18.56 4.84 -22.06
C GLN A 447 17.91 3.48 -21.81
N HIS A 448 16.59 3.42 -21.95
CA HIS A 448 15.76 2.27 -21.67
C HIS A 448 14.95 1.88 -22.91
N ASP A 449 14.65 0.58 -23.04
CA ASP A 449 13.60 0.11 -23.95
C ASP A 449 12.21 0.44 -23.35
N SER A 450 11.13 0.13 -24.09
CA SER A 450 9.77 0.42 -23.63
C SER A 450 9.43 -0.22 -22.27
N LEU A 451 9.96 -1.43 -22.02
CA LEU A 451 9.77 -2.14 -20.75
C LEU A 451 10.50 -1.44 -19.60
N GLY A 452 11.76 -1.04 -19.81
CA GLY A 452 12.53 -0.28 -18.83
C GLY A 452 11.86 1.05 -18.48
N VAL A 453 11.35 1.77 -19.49
CA VAL A 453 10.57 3.01 -19.27
C VAL A 453 9.32 2.74 -18.42
N LEU A 454 8.54 1.69 -18.75
CA LEU A 454 7.36 1.33 -17.94
C LEU A 454 7.72 1.05 -16.48
N ARG A 455 8.80 0.30 -16.22
CA ARG A 455 9.26 -0.05 -14.86
C ARG A 455 9.62 1.20 -14.05
N GLU A 456 10.34 2.14 -14.67
CA GLU A 456 10.70 3.41 -14.02
C GLU A 456 9.49 4.31 -13.78
N GLU A 457 8.58 4.41 -14.75
CA GLU A 457 7.35 5.20 -14.57
C GLU A 457 6.45 4.60 -13.48
N LEU A 458 6.22 3.29 -13.45
CA LEU A 458 5.47 2.62 -12.38
C LEU A 458 6.02 2.98 -10.99
N LYS A 459 7.33 2.82 -10.79
CA LYS A 459 7.99 3.16 -9.52
C LYS A 459 7.85 4.64 -9.19
N ARG A 460 8.03 5.51 -10.19
CA ARG A 460 7.92 6.96 -10.03
C ARG A 460 6.50 7.38 -9.64
N GLN A 461 5.48 6.86 -10.32
CA GLN A 461 4.09 7.22 -10.06
C GLN A 461 3.64 6.71 -8.68
N SER A 462 3.92 5.46 -8.30
CA SER A 462 3.54 4.96 -6.96
C SER A 462 4.21 5.76 -5.84
N LEU A 463 5.50 6.10 -5.97
CA LEU A 463 6.19 6.95 -4.99
C LEU A 463 5.62 8.37 -4.94
N ARG A 464 5.25 8.92 -6.10
CA ARG A 464 4.65 10.25 -6.22
C ARG A 464 3.26 10.29 -5.58
N VAL A 465 2.39 9.34 -5.89
CA VAL A 465 1.06 9.22 -5.27
C VAL A 465 1.20 9.09 -3.77
N SER A 466 2.03 8.19 -3.27
CA SER A 466 2.21 8.00 -1.82
C SER A 466 2.70 9.29 -1.12
N ARG A 467 3.67 10.00 -1.71
CA ARG A 467 4.17 11.27 -1.14
C ARG A 467 3.14 12.38 -1.20
N LEU A 468 2.46 12.52 -2.32
CA LEU A 468 1.45 13.57 -2.49
C LEU A 468 0.22 13.29 -1.65
N HIS A 469 -0.21 12.02 -1.53
CA HIS A 469 -1.22 11.60 -0.57
C HIS A 469 -0.83 12.09 0.83
N ALA A 470 0.33 11.72 1.37
CA ALA A 470 0.76 12.23 2.67
C ALA A 470 0.79 13.78 2.71
N LYS A 471 1.32 14.44 1.68
CA LYS A 471 1.35 15.91 1.62
C LYS A 471 -0.04 16.54 1.71
N LEU A 472 -1.02 16.07 0.94
CA LEU A 472 -2.39 16.61 0.89
C LEU A 472 -3.08 16.58 2.25
N PHE A 473 -2.82 15.53 3.03
CA PHE A 473 -3.47 15.36 4.33
C PHE A 473 -2.78 16.12 5.45
N TYR A 474 -1.47 16.35 5.38
CA TYR A 474 -0.73 16.85 6.53
C TYR A 474 -0.09 18.23 6.31
N GLN A 475 0.19 18.64 5.07
CA GLN A 475 0.80 19.95 4.79
C GLN A 475 -0.11 21.13 5.19
N PRO A 476 -1.43 21.13 4.91
CA PRO A 476 -2.30 22.23 5.33
C PRO A 476 -2.33 22.45 6.85
N LEU A 477 -2.15 21.38 7.63
CA LEU A 477 -2.02 21.46 9.09
C LEU A 477 -0.79 22.27 9.50
N LEU A 478 0.35 22.04 8.83
CA LEU A 478 1.61 22.74 9.13
C LEU A 478 1.51 24.24 8.82
N GLU A 479 0.82 24.59 7.72
CA GLU A 479 0.63 25.98 7.29
C GLU A 479 -0.30 26.76 8.22
N SER A 480 -1.31 26.09 8.81
CA SER A 480 -2.22 26.71 9.79
C SER A 480 -1.51 27.14 11.09
N VAL A 481 -0.41 26.47 11.45
CA VAL A 481 0.29 26.66 12.72
C VAL A 481 1.35 27.77 12.66
N GLU A 482 1.85 28.13 11.47
CA GLU A 482 2.97 29.07 11.36
C GLU A 482 2.61 30.55 11.37
N GLY A 483 1.34 30.93 11.22
CA GLY A 483 0.92 32.33 11.14
C GLY A 483 1.54 33.13 9.96
N ASN A 484 2.45 32.52 9.18
CA ASN A 484 3.05 33.00 7.95
C ASN A 484 2.62 32.07 6.82
N ALA A 485 1.32 32.08 6.50
CA ALA A 485 0.90 31.60 5.20
C ALA A 485 1.63 32.43 4.14
N VAL A 486 2.38 31.78 3.26
CA VAL A 486 2.72 32.40 1.98
C VAL A 486 1.39 32.82 1.37
N GLU A 487 1.26 34.09 0.97
CA GLU A 487 0.03 34.79 0.50
C GLU A 487 -0.76 34.13 -0.65
N LEU A 488 -0.43 32.90 -1.05
CA LEU A 488 -0.96 32.23 -2.23
C LEU A 488 -2.08 31.22 -1.94
N LEU A 489 -2.36 30.86 -0.68
CA LEU A 489 -3.45 29.94 -0.30
C LEU A 489 -4.23 30.46 0.93
N PRO A 490 -5.56 30.31 0.99
CA PRO A 490 -6.33 30.61 2.21
C PRO A 490 -5.87 29.66 3.32
N SER A 491 -5.29 30.20 4.40
CA SER A 491 -4.89 29.40 5.56
C SER A 491 -6.10 28.73 6.20
N MET A 492 -6.00 27.44 6.49
CA MET A 492 -7.01 26.72 7.28
C MET A 492 -7.21 27.39 8.66
N SER A 493 -8.46 27.42 9.15
CA SER A 493 -8.73 27.88 10.52
C SER A 493 -8.18 26.87 11.55
N PRO A 494 -7.83 27.32 12.77
CA PRO A 494 -7.41 26.41 13.84
C PRO A 494 -8.40 25.27 14.11
N GLU A 495 -9.71 25.57 14.12
CA GLU A 495 -10.76 24.57 14.33
C GLU A 495 -10.88 23.58 13.17
N ALA A 496 -10.51 23.99 11.94
CA ALA A 496 -10.44 23.09 10.79
C ALA A 496 -9.20 22.19 10.87
N ALA A 497 -8.06 22.72 11.33
CA ALA A 497 -6.85 21.94 11.55
C ALA A 497 -7.01 20.90 12.67
N GLU A 498 -7.69 21.25 13.76
CA GLU A 498 -8.03 20.30 14.83
C GLU A 498 -8.92 19.17 14.33
N ARG A 499 -9.98 19.50 13.56
CA ARG A 499 -10.88 18.49 12.97
C ARG A 499 -10.15 17.59 11.99
N GLN A 500 -9.20 18.12 11.22
CA GLN A 500 -8.40 17.32 10.30
C GLN A 500 -7.38 16.43 11.03
N LEU A 501 -6.74 16.88 12.12
CA LEU A 501 -5.87 16.03 12.94
C LEU A 501 -6.65 14.92 13.63
N ALA A 502 -7.84 15.23 14.16
CA ALA A 502 -8.77 14.22 14.61
C ALA A 502 -9.04 13.24 13.46
N ALA A 503 -9.41 13.75 12.27
CA ALA A 503 -9.60 12.98 11.02
C ALA A 503 -8.42 12.09 10.62
N LEU A 504 -7.24 12.37 11.16
CA LEU A 504 -5.98 11.69 10.92
C LEU A 504 -5.46 10.87 12.11
N GLY A 505 -6.26 10.73 13.17
CA GLY A 505 -6.11 9.69 14.19
C GLY A 505 -5.50 10.20 15.50
N TYR A 506 -5.28 11.52 15.60
CA TYR A 506 -4.79 12.15 16.81
C TYR A 506 -5.96 12.37 17.77
N GLU A 507 -5.90 11.73 18.94
CA GLU A 507 -6.87 11.88 20.02
C GLU A 507 -6.73 13.24 20.71
N GLY A 508 -5.52 13.83 20.71
CA GLY A 508 -5.21 15.14 21.29
C GLY A 508 -4.86 16.21 20.24
N PRO A 509 -5.76 16.58 19.31
CA PRO A 509 -5.44 17.44 18.17
C PRO A 509 -4.82 18.79 18.57
N GLN A 510 -5.25 19.41 19.68
CA GLN A 510 -4.63 20.66 20.16
C GLN A 510 -3.17 20.47 20.63
N SER A 511 -2.89 19.36 21.31
CA SER A 511 -1.53 19.03 21.74
C SER A 511 -0.64 18.71 20.54
N ALA A 512 -1.19 17.97 19.56
CA ALA A 512 -0.51 17.68 18.31
C ALA A 512 -0.14 18.97 17.56
N LEU A 513 -1.07 19.93 17.39
CA LEU A 513 -0.78 21.24 16.79
C LEU A 513 0.34 21.98 17.53
N THR A 514 0.35 21.91 18.87
CA THR A 514 1.41 22.53 19.68
C THR A 514 2.78 21.90 19.40
N HIS A 515 2.86 20.58 19.23
CA HIS A 515 4.09 19.89 18.87
C HIS A 515 4.55 20.20 17.44
N LEU A 516 3.60 20.29 16.50
CA LEU A 516 3.88 20.70 15.13
C LEU A 516 4.45 22.13 15.08
N ALA A 517 3.86 23.05 15.85
CA ALA A 517 4.33 24.44 15.97
C ALA A 517 5.79 24.52 16.42
N ALA A 518 6.15 23.73 17.42
CA ALA A 518 7.51 23.70 17.96
C ALA A 518 8.52 23.16 16.93
N LEU A 519 8.12 22.15 16.15
CA LEU A 519 8.98 21.53 15.14
C LEU A 519 9.18 22.43 13.92
N THR A 520 8.12 23.05 13.42
CA THR A 520 8.18 23.91 12.22
C THR A 520 8.72 25.31 12.54
N GLY A 521 8.38 25.87 13.71
CA GLY A 521 8.84 27.18 14.20
C GLY A 521 10.34 27.26 14.52
N SER A 522 11.10 26.18 14.36
CA SER A 522 12.56 26.17 14.47
C SER A 522 13.20 27.04 13.38
N SER A 523 14.00 28.04 13.78
CA SER A 523 14.58 29.01 12.83
C SER A 523 15.55 28.38 11.80
N GLY A 524 15.62 29.00 10.62
CA GLY A 524 16.60 28.66 9.59
C GLY A 524 16.28 27.37 8.81
N ARG A 525 17.34 26.61 8.47
CA ARG A 525 17.23 25.39 7.63
C ARG A 525 16.46 24.26 8.33
N ARG A 526 16.48 24.21 9.66
CA ARG A 526 15.90 23.11 10.43
C ARG A 526 14.38 23.07 10.33
N GLY A 527 13.69 24.20 10.57
CA GLY A 527 12.23 24.30 10.40
C GLY A 527 11.79 23.97 8.98
N ARG A 528 12.51 24.49 7.96
CA ARG A 528 12.22 24.16 6.55
C ARG A 528 12.35 22.67 6.23
N VAL A 529 13.34 21.99 6.80
CA VAL A 529 13.46 20.53 6.62
C VAL A 529 12.32 19.81 7.33
N GLN A 530 11.94 20.25 8.54
CA GLN A 530 10.80 19.68 9.26
C GLN A 530 9.50 19.82 8.48
N GLN A 531 9.21 21.00 7.91
CA GLN A 531 8.03 21.21 7.06
C GLN A 531 7.95 20.21 5.90
N VAL A 532 9.09 19.87 5.29
CA VAL A 532 9.14 18.91 4.18
C VAL A 532 8.94 17.47 4.66
N LEU A 533 9.44 17.12 5.84
CA LEU A 533 9.38 15.75 6.37
C LEU A 533 8.07 15.42 7.05
N LEU A 534 7.57 16.36 7.85
CA LEU A 534 6.43 16.16 8.72
C LEU A 534 5.21 15.54 8.02
N PRO A 535 4.83 15.92 6.79
CA PRO A 535 3.67 15.31 6.17
C PRO A 535 3.78 13.79 6.03
N THR A 536 4.96 13.29 5.62
CA THR A 536 5.21 11.85 5.51
C THR A 536 5.37 11.19 6.88
N LEU A 537 6.00 11.87 7.85
CA LEU A 537 6.15 11.34 9.20
C LEU A 537 4.81 11.19 9.93
N LEU A 538 3.92 12.17 9.77
CA LEU A 538 2.59 12.18 10.37
C LEU A 538 1.67 11.13 9.74
N ASP A 539 1.82 10.89 8.43
CA ASP A 539 1.15 9.77 7.74
C ASP A 539 1.56 8.44 8.39
N TRP A 540 2.86 8.18 8.56
CA TRP A 540 3.30 6.94 9.21
C TRP A 540 2.95 6.85 10.70
N LEU A 541 2.92 7.98 11.42
CA LEU A 541 2.47 8.01 12.82
C LEU A 541 0.97 7.72 12.94
N SER A 542 0.15 8.17 11.98
CA SER A 542 -1.30 7.96 12.03
C SER A 542 -1.73 6.50 12.03
N ASP A 543 -0.86 5.62 11.50
CA ASP A 543 -1.07 4.17 11.50
C ASP A 543 -0.59 3.48 12.79
N ALA A 544 0.14 4.19 13.66
CA ALA A 544 0.66 3.65 14.90
C ALA A 544 -0.43 3.53 15.99
N PRO A 545 -0.24 2.67 17.00
CA PRO A 545 -1.20 2.53 18.10
C PRO A 545 -1.46 3.82 18.89
N ASP A 546 -0.44 4.67 19.05
CA ASP A 546 -0.53 5.94 19.78
C ASP A 546 0.21 7.07 19.01
N PRO A 547 -0.46 7.70 18.03
CA PRO A 547 0.13 8.77 17.20
C PRO A 547 0.52 10.01 18.02
N ASP A 548 -0.26 10.35 19.05
CA ASP A 548 0.00 11.51 19.92
C ASP A 548 1.29 11.33 20.73
N ALA A 549 1.46 10.18 21.40
CA ALA A 549 2.69 9.88 22.12
C ALA A 549 3.88 9.76 21.17
N GLY A 550 3.69 9.18 19.98
CA GLY A 550 4.72 9.09 18.94
C GLY A 550 5.18 10.46 18.44
N LEU A 551 4.25 11.39 18.20
CA LEU A 551 4.58 12.76 17.79
C LEU A 551 5.32 13.53 18.90
N LEU A 552 4.89 13.38 20.16
CA LEU A 552 5.60 13.95 21.31
C LEU A 552 7.03 13.39 21.42
N ALA A 553 7.19 12.08 21.28
CA ALA A 553 8.48 11.41 21.31
C ALA A 553 9.39 11.88 20.17
N TYR A 554 8.85 12.01 18.95
CA TYR A 554 9.58 12.57 17.81
C TYR A 554 10.01 14.01 18.07
N ARG A 555 9.12 14.85 18.61
CA ARG A 555 9.43 16.24 18.96
C ARG A 555 10.58 16.32 19.97
N ARG A 556 10.54 15.52 21.04
CA ARG A 556 11.62 15.47 22.05
C ARG A 556 12.94 15.00 21.45
N LEU A 557 12.91 13.95 20.63
CA LEU A 557 14.11 13.40 19.99
C LEU A 557 14.71 14.39 18.98
N SER A 558 13.88 15.07 18.20
CA SER A 558 14.30 16.16 17.30
C SER A 558 15.00 17.27 18.07
N ASP A 559 14.45 17.68 19.22
CA ASP A 559 15.03 18.73 20.07
C ASP A 559 16.37 18.30 20.67
N GLU A 560 16.47 17.08 21.19
CA GLU A 560 17.74 16.54 21.70
C GLU A 560 18.80 16.44 20.58
N MET A 561 18.38 16.07 19.36
CA MET A 561 19.25 15.93 18.20
C MET A 561 19.47 17.24 17.42
N ALA A 562 19.14 18.40 18.00
CA ALA A 562 19.24 19.71 17.35
C ALA A 562 20.58 19.98 16.65
N GLU A 563 21.68 19.64 17.31
CA GLU A 563 23.05 19.88 16.84
C GLU A 563 23.57 18.74 15.93
N GLN A 564 22.85 17.61 15.85
CA GLN A 564 23.26 16.42 15.12
C GLN A 564 22.78 16.48 13.66
N ARG A 565 23.62 17.04 12.78
CA ARG A 565 23.31 17.23 11.35
C ARG A 565 22.86 15.96 10.63
N TRP A 566 23.33 14.79 11.07
CA TRP A 566 23.00 13.51 10.44
C TRP A 566 21.53 13.11 10.65
N PHE A 567 20.87 13.55 11.73
CA PHE A 567 19.56 13.05 12.13
C PHE A 567 18.48 13.39 11.09
N LEU A 568 18.23 14.69 10.87
CA LEU A 568 17.24 15.11 9.86
C LEU A 568 17.64 14.77 8.44
N ALA A 569 18.95 14.69 8.15
CA ALA A 569 19.43 14.23 6.85
C ALA A 569 19.06 12.76 6.61
N SER A 570 19.25 11.89 7.61
CA SER A 570 18.89 10.47 7.52
C SER A 570 17.39 10.28 7.34
N LEU A 571 16.56 11.03 8.06
CA LEU A 571 15.10 10.93 7.91
C LEU A 571 14.61 11.39 6.52
N ARG A 572 15.29 12.36 5.92
CA ARG A 572 14.97 12.87 4.60
C ARG A 572 15.44 11.96 3.48
N ASP A 573 16.65 11.45 3.60
CA ASP A 573 17.35 10.77 2.52
C ASP A 573 17.08 9.25 2.55
N GLU A 574 16.71 8.69 3.71
CA GLU A 574 16.45 7.27 3.92
C GLU A 574 15.04 7.01 4.48
N GLY A 575 14.04 6.88 3.59
CA GLY A 575 12.63 6.70 3.99
C GLY A 575 12.37 5.48 4.88
N ALA A 576 13.16 4.41 4.76
CA ALA A 576 13.06 3.25 5.65
C ALA A 576 13.38 3.58 7.11
N VAL A 577 14.41 4.41 7.34
CA VAL A 577 14.80 4.87 8.68
C VAL A 577 13.65 5.66 9.30
N ALA A 578 13.12 6.62 8.55
CA ALA A 578 12.06 7.48 9.04
C ALA A 578 10.76 6.73 9.33
N LYS A 579 10.34 5.81 8.45
CA LYS A 579 9.16 4.96 8.67
C LYS A 579 9.30 4.08 9.89
N ARG A 580 10.44 3.37 10.01
CA ARG A 580 10.73 2.50 11.17
C ARG A 580 10.78 3.31 12.46
N LEU A 581 11.31 4.52 12.43
CA LEU A 581 11.30 5.43 13.57
C LEU A 581 9.89 5.81 13.99
N MET A 582 9.04 6.26 13.07
CA MET A 582 7.67 6.63 13.42
C MET A 582 6.89 5.44 14.01
N HIS A 583 7.04 4.25 13.43
CA HIS A 583 6.43 3.03 13.96
C HIS A 583 6.89 2.73 15.39
N VAL A 584 8.20 2.75 15.65
CA VAL A 584 8.75 2.48 16.99
C VAL A 584 8.29 3.53 18.01
N LEU A 585 8.31 4.81 17.63
CA LEU A 585 7.93 5.92 18.52
C LEU A 585 6.43 5.88 18.87
N GLY A 586 5.55 5.57 17.91
CA GLY A 586 4.10 5.48 18.13
C GLY A 586 3.62 4.15 18.72
N THR A 587 4.50 3.16 18.88
CA THR A 587 4.14 1.84 19.43
C THR A 587 4.60 1.63 20.87
N SER A 588 5.67 2.30 21.31
CA SER A 588 6.27 2.06 22.62
C SER A 588 6.54 3.34 23.40
N ALA A 589 6.15 3.36 24.67
CA ALA A 589 6.59 4.38 25.61
C ALA A 589 8.02 4.14 26.14
N PHE A 590 8.56 2.92 26.02
CA PHE A 590 9.85 2.54 26.59
C PHE A 590 11.02 2.81 25.65
N VAL A 591 10.89 2.47 24.36
CA VAL A 591 11.98 2.60 23.38
C VAL A 591 12.40 4.05 23.12
N PRO A 592 11.49 5.05 23.02
CA PRO A 592 11.88 6.44 22.86
C PRO A 592 12.87 6.93 23.93
N GLU A 593 12.66 6.55 25.20
CA GLU A 593 13.55 6.91 26.31
C GLU A 593 14.95 6.29 26.16
N LEU A 594 15.03 5.06 25.62
CA LEU A 594 16.31 4.44 25.28
C LEU A 594 16.99 5.17 24.12
N LEU A 595 16.24 5.54 23.07
CA LEU A 595 16.76 6.22 21.88
C LEU A 595 17.25 7.64 22.18
N MET A 596 16.59 8.39 23.07
CA MET A 596 17.09 9.71 23.50
C MET A 596 18.51 9.61 24.10
N ARG A 597 18.82 8.48 24.76
CA ARG A 597 20.11 8.24 25.42
C ARG A 597 21.08 7.43 24.55
N ALA A 598 20.60 6.85 23.45
CA ALA A 598 21.37 6.05 22.50
C ALA A 598 20.92 6.36 21.05
N PRO A 599 20.98 7.63 20.60
CA PRO A 599 20.40 8.05 19.33
C PRO A 599 21.09 7.40 18.12
N GLU A 600 22.33 6.96 18.29
CA GLU A 600 23.11 6.33 17.23
C GLU A 600 22.52 5.01 16.73
N VAL A 601 21.64 4.38 17.51
CA VAL A 601 20.87 3.18 17.12
C VAL A 601 19.91 3.49 15.98
N ILE A 602 19.43 4.73 15.85
CA ILE A 602 18.52 5.15 14.76
C ILE A 602 19.18 4.94 13.39
N ARG A 603 20.51 5.08 13.28
CA ARG A 603 21.24 4.81 12.03
C ARG A 603 21.20 3.34 11.61
N GLN A 604 20.92 2.43 12.54
CA GLN A 604 20.76 1.01 12.26
C GLN A 604 19.37 0.69 11.71
N TYR A 605 18.44 1.66 11.67
CA TYR A 605 17.14 1.45 11.05
C TYR A 605 17.23 1.45 9.53
N ALA A 606 18.40 1.73 8.96
CA ALA A 606 18.64 1.59 7.53
C ALA A 606 18.75 0.13 7.11
N ASP A 607 18.63 -0.12 5.80
CA ASP A 607 18.99 -1.41 5.21
C ASP A 607 20.46 -1.41 4.76
N GLY A 608 21.11 -2.55 4.92
CA GLY A 608 22.43 -2.88 4.40
C GLY A 608 22.37 -3.87 3.24
N PRO A 609 23.51 -4.24 2.64
CA PRO A 609 23.56 -5.18 1.51
C PRO A 609 22.95 -6.57 1.81
N SER A 610 22.98 -6.99 3.07
CA SER A 610 22.49 -8.28 3.56
C SER A 610 21.11 -8.20 4.25
N GLY A 611 20.43 -7.05 4.21
CA GLY A 611 19.15 -6.85 4.88
C GLY A 611 19.19 -5.75 5.95
N PRO A 612 18.22 -5.70 6.88
CA PRO A 612 18.13 -4.65 7.90
C PRO A 612 19.37 -4.63 8.81
N LYS A 613 19.99 -3.45 9.00
CA LYS A 613 21.19 -3.33 9.85
C LYS A 613 20.93 -3.66 11.32
N LEU A 614 19.69 -3.51 11.78
CA LEU A 614 19.24 -3.97 13.09
C LEU A 614 19.52 -5.47 13.32
N LEU A 615 19.66 -6.29 12.27
CA LEU A 615 19.90 -7.73 12.36
C LEU A 615 21.37 -8.13 12.14
N GLU A 616 22.25 -7.20 11.80
CA GLU A 616 23.66 -7.51 11.50
C GLU A 616 24.49 -7.85 12.75
N VAL A 617 23.99 -7.52 13.95
CA VAL A 617 24.70 -7.72 15.20
C VAL A 617 24.42 -9.12 15.77
N GLU A 618 25.46 -9.95 15.78
CA GLU A 618 25.43 -11.29 16.35
C GLU A 618 25.61 -11.23 17.89
N PRO A 619 24.72 -11.87 18.70
CA PRO A 619 24.69 -11.72 20.15
C PRO A 619 25.98 -12.11 20.88
N GLU A 620 26.68 -13.18 20.47
CA GLU A 620 27.91 -13.62 21.12
C GLU A 620 29.06 -12.65 20.84
N SER A 621 29.18 -12.20 19.59
CA SER A 621 30.17 -11.20 19.18
C SER A 621 30.02 -9.90 19.97
N LEU A 622 28.78 -9.45 20.20
CA LEU A 622 28.50 -8.29 21.03
C LEU A 622 28.87 -8.53 22.50
N ALA A 623 28.52 -9.69 23.07
CA ALA A 623 28.87 -10.05 24.44
C ALA A 623 30.39 -9.98 24.66
N HIS A 624 31.17 -10.55 23.74
CA HIS A 624 32.63 -10.46 23.77
C HIS A 624 33.14 -9.02 23.66
N ALA A 625 32.58 -8.22 22.76
CA ALA A 625 32.93 -6.81 22.61
C ALA A 625 32.63 -5.99 23.86
N LEU A 626 31.50 -6.28 24.54
CA LEU A 626 31.11 -5.64 25.79
C LEU A 626 32.12 -5.96 26.89
N VAL A 627 32.40 -7.24 27.15
CA VAL A 627 33.40 -7.67 28.15
C VAL A 627 34.77 -7.05 27.86
N ALA A 628 35.22 -7.11 26.60
CA ALA A 628 36.49 -6.53 26.19
C ALA A 628 36.54 -5.01 26.38
N SER A 629 35.46 -4.27 26.08
CA SER A 629 35.39 -2.82 26.27
C SER A 629 35.45 -2.46 27.76
N VAL A 630 34.67 -3.15 28.58
CA VAL A 630 34.61 -2.91 30.04
C VAL A 630 35.95 -3.23 30.70
N SER A 631 36.66 -4.28 30.24
CA SER A 631 37.94 -4.70 30.79
C SER A 631 39.04 -3.62 30.75
N ARG A 632 38.93 -2.65 29.82
CA ARG A 632 39.87 -1.52 29.64
C ARG A 632 39.83 -0.51 30.80
N HIS A 633 38.77 -0.53 31.60
CA HIS A 633 38.62 0.35 32.75
C HIS A 633 39.15 -0.34 34.02
N SER A 634 40.17 0.26 34.65
CA SER A 634 40.74 -0.25 35.91
C SER A 634 39.87 0.05 37.12
N ASP A 635 39.07 1.12 37.06
CA ASP A 635 38.15 1.54 38.10
C ASP A 635 36.77 0.83 37.95
N PRO A 636 36.29 0.09 38.97
CA PRO A 636 35.03 -0.62 38.92
C PRO A 636 33.81 0.25 38.62
N LEU A 637 33.75 1.48 39.14
CA LEU A 637 32.62 2.37 38.90
C LEU A 637 32.52 2.79 37.43
N ARG A 638 33.64 3.20 36.82
CA ARG A 638 33.72 3.52 35.39
C ARG A 638 33.44 2.31 34.51
N ALA A 639 33.92 1.14 34.90
CA ALA A 639 33.71 -0.10 34.16
C ALA A 639 32.20 -0.47 34.10
N ILE A 640 31.50 -0.39 35.23
CA ILE A 640 30.07 -0.66 35.31
C ILE A 640 29.25 0.38 34.54
N ALA A 641 29.66 1.66 34.59
CA ALA A 641 29.03 2.70 33.77
C ALA A 641 29.16 2.43 32.26
N ALA A 642 30.33 1.92 31.82
CA ALA A 642 30.53 1.50 30.43
C ALA A 642 29.66 0.30 30.06
N ALA A 643 29.57 -0.71 30.92
CA ALA A 643 28.72 -1.89 30.72
C ALA A 643 27.24 -1.51 30.56
N ARG A 644 26.74 -0.62 31.43
CA ARG A 644 25.37 -0.09 31.36
C ARG A 644 25.09 0.66 30.06
N THR A 645 26.06 1.42 29.58
CA THR A 645 25.94 2.19 28.33
C THR A 645 25.81 1.27 27.11
N LEU A 646 26.67 0.25 27.03
CA LEU A 646 26.62 -0.74 25.95
C LEU A 646 25.32 -1.56 26.03
N ARG A 647 24.91 -1.98 27.24
CA ARG A 647 23.61 -2.65 27.45
C ARG A 647 22.45 -1.79 26.98
N ARG A 648 22.42 -0.48 27.27
CA ARG A 648 21.34 0.41 26.85
C ARG A 648 21.25 0.55 25.33
N GLN A 649 22.39 0.71 24.66
CA GLN A 649 22.44 0.75 23.19
C GLN A 649 21.87 -0.54 22.59
N GLU A 650 22.24 -1.66 23.18
CA GLU A 650 21.76 -2.96 22.72
C GLU A 650 20.28 -3.20 23.03
N LEU A 651 19.79 -2.78 24.19
CA LEU A 651 18.37 -2.83 24.49
C LEU A 651 17.56 -1.98 23.51
N ALA A 652 18.06 -0.79 23.17
CA ALA A 652 17.40 0.06 22.17
C ALA A 652 17.33 -0.68 20.82
N ARG A 653 18.44 -1.29 20.38
CA ARG A 653 18.49 -2.06 19.13
C ARG A 653 17.50 -3.23 19.14
N LEU A 654 17.55 -4.07 20.17
CA LEU A 654 16.72 -5.27 20.31
C LEU A 654 15.24 -4.90 20.38
N ALA A 655 14.87 -3.93 21.23
CA ALA A 655 13.49 -3.48 21.36
C ALA A 655 12.96 -2.87 20.06
N SER A 656 13.79 -2.14 19.32
CA SER A 656 13.41 -1.64 18.00
C SER A 656 13.20 -2.77 16.98
N ALA A 657 14.08 -3.76 16.92
CA ALA A 657 13.97 -4.89 16.00
C ALA A 657 12.73 -5.76 16.31
N ASP A 658 12.47 -6.00 17.59
CA ASP A 658 11.29 -6.71 18.11
C ASP A 658 9.99 -6.01 17.71
N LEU A 659 9.86 -4.70 17.99
CA LEU A 659 8.67 -3.91 17.61
C LEU A 659 8.44 -3.81 16.10
N LEU A 660 9.51 -3.93 15.30
CA LEU A 660 9.45 -3.94 13.85
C LEU A 660 9.15 -5.34 13.28
N GLY A 661 8.95 -6.34 14.13
CA GLY A 661 8.67 -7.73 13.74
C GLY A 661 9.86 -8.41 13.04
N MET A 662 11.08 -7.98 13.35
CA MET A 662 12.30 -8.52 12.73
C MET A 662 12.93 -9.66 13.53
N LEU A 663 12.52 -9.84 14.79
CA LEU A 663 13.00 -10.89 15.68
C LEU A 663 11.80 -11.69 16.20
N GLU A 664 11.98 -13.00 16.29
CA GLU A 664 11.06 -13.87 17.02
C GLU A 664 11.28 -13.73 18.53
N VAL A 665 10.25 -13.98 19.33
CA VAL A 665 10.30 -13.86 20.80
C VAL A 665 11.47 -14.68 21.40
N THR A 666 11.74 -15.86 20.85
CA THR A 666 12.84 -16.71 21.32
C THR A 666 14.23 -16.11 21.04
N GLU A 667 14.38 -15.37 19.94
CA GLU A 667 15.62 -14.67 19.59
C GLU A 667 15.83 -13.46 20.50
N VAL A 668 14.76 -12.72 20.79
CA VAL A 668 14.76 -11.62 21.76
C VAL A 668 15.22 -12.14 23.14
N CYS A 669 14.63 -13.23 23.63
CA CYS A 669 15.00 -13.83 24.91
C CYS A 669 16.48 -14.25 24.96
N ARG A 670 16.98 -14.89 23.90
CA ARG A 670 18.39 -15.31 23.80
C ARG A 670 19.33 -14.10 23.80
N ALA A 671 19.02 -13.06 23.02
CA ALA A 671 19.84 -11.86 22.93
C ALA A 671 19.87 -11.10 24.26
N LEU A 672 18.71 -10.90 24.91
CA LEU A 672 18.63 -10.27 26.23
C LEU A 672 19.42 -11.05 27.29
N THR A 673 19.38 -12.38 27.23
CA THR A 673 20.19 -13.25 28.09
C THR A 673 21.68 -13.06 27.84
N SER A 674 22.12 -13.07 26.58
CA SER A 674 23.52 -12.86 26.21
C SER A 674 24.08 -11.54 26.75
N VAL A 675 23.30 -10.46 26.65
CA VAL A 675 23.69 -9.13 27.16
C VAL A 675 23.83 -9.14 28.68
N TRP A 676 22.90 -9.78 29.40
CA TRP A 676 22.98 -9.89 30.85
C TRP A 676 24.17 -10.74 31.30
N VAL A 677 24.42 -11.87 30.64
CA VAL A 677 25.60 -12.73 30.84
C VAL A 677 26.88 -11.91 30.66
N ALA A 678 26.99 -11.14 29.58
CA ALA A 678 28.15 -10.29 29.31
C ALA A 678 28.37 -9.22 30.40
N VAL A 679 27.29 -8.58 30.88
CA VAL A 679 27.36 -7.58 31.95
C VAL A 679 27.79 -8.23 33.27
N LEU A 680 27.27 -9.40 33.61
CA LEU A 680 27.67 -10.15 34.81
C LEU A 680 29.13 -10.57 34.74
N GLN A 681 29.59 -11.11 33.61
CA GLN A 681 30.98 -11.49 33.40
C GLN A 681 31.90 -10.28 33.53
N ALA A 682 31.58 -9.18 32.84
CA ALA A 682 32.38 -7.96 32.89
C ALA A 682 32.45 -7.35 34.31
N ALA A 683 31.33 -7.37 35.05
CA ALA A 683 31.28 -6.91 36.44
C ALA A 683 32.15 -7.81 37.34
N LEU A 684 32.01 -9.13 37.20
CA LEU A 684 32.76 -10.11 37.98
C LEU A 684 34.27 -9.98 37.74
N ASP A 685 34.71 -9.85 36.49
CA ASP A 685 36.12 -9.71 36.12
C ASP A 685 36.75 -8.47 36.75
N VAL A 686 36.06 -7.34 36.65
CA VAL A 686 36.60 -6.06 37.15
C VAL A 686 36.65 -6.03 38.67
N VAL A 687 35.60 -6.52 39.34
CA VAL A 687 35.57 -6.61 40.81
C VAL A 687 36.59 -7.61 41.31
N THR A 688 36.70 -8.77 40.67
CA THR A 688 37.72 -9.78 40.98
C THR A 688 39.11 -9.20 40.88
N ARG A 689 39.44 -8.54 39.76
CA ARG A 689 40.73 -7.89 39.54
C ARG A 689 41.03 -6.81 40.56
N ALA A 690 40.04 -5.98 40.93
CA ALA A 690 40.20 -4.90 41.90
C ALA A 690 40.45 -5.41 43.34
N ASN A 691 40.00 -6.62 43.66
CA ASN A 691 40.10 -7.23 44.99
C ASN A 691 41.08 -8.42 45.03
N SER A 692 41.81 -8.70 43.95
CA SER A 692 42.78 -9.81 43.90
C SER A 692 44.13 -9.41 44.52
N PRO A 693 44.70 -10.25 45.41
CA PRO A 693 46.09 -10.11 45.86
C PRO A 693 47.10 -10.17 44.72
N LYS A 694 48.33 -9.71 44.97
CA LYS A 694 49.44 -9.76 43.98
C LYS A 694 49.79 -11.19 43.56
N ASP A 695 49.59 -12.16 44.43
CA ASP A 695 49.90 -13.58 44.19
C ASP A 695 48.73 -14.34 43.53
N GLY A 696 47.66 -13.63 43.14
CA GLY A 696 46.46 -14.19 42.51
C GLY A 696 45.26 -14.31 43.44
N PRO A 697 44.06 -14.60 42.89
CA PRO A 697 42.84 -14.73 43.68
C PRO A 697 42.89 -16.00 44.56
N PRO A 698 42.42 -15.93 45.82
CA PRO A 698 42.41 -17.08 46.74
C PRO A 698 41.30 -18.10 46.43
N ALA A 699 40.42 -17.82 45.46
CA ALA A 699 39.37 -18.71 45.01
C ALA A 699 39.08 -18.52 43.53
N LYS A 700 38.63 -19.59 42.88
CA LYS A 700 37.83 -19.49 41.65
C LYS A 700 36.40 -19.17 42.03
N ILE A 701 35.74 -18.32 41.25
CA ILE A 701 34.35 -17.92 41.49
C ILE A 701 33.54 -18.06 40.20
N ALA A 702 32.35 -18.64 40.32
CA ALA A 702 31.39 -18.74 39.23
C ALA A 702 30.00 -18.27 39.66
N VAL A 703 29.26 -17.75 38.69
CA VAL A 703 27.88 -17.29 38.81
C VAL A 703 27.01 -18.26 38.03
N ILE A 704 26.06 -18.85 38.73
CA ILE A 704 25.08 -19.77 38.16
C ILE A 704 23.78 -19.00 37.98
N GLY A 705 23.36 -18.81 36.74
CA GLY A 705 22.09 -18.20 36.40
C GLY A 705 20.97 -19.17 36.73
N MET A 706 19.91 -18.63 37.32
CA MET A 706 18.71 -19.35 37.73
C MET A 706 17.48 -18.74 37.04
N GLY A 707 16.30 -19.32 37.25
CA GLY A 707 15.04 -18.72 36.81
C GLY A 707 15.00 -18.44 35.29
N ARG A 708 14.70 -17.19 34.92
CA ARG A 708 14.65 -16.76 33.50
C ARG A 708 16.04 -16.60 32.90
N LEU A 709 17.03 -16.14 33.69
CA LEU A 709 18.41 -15.97 33.24
C LEU A 709 19.04 -17.32 32.87
N GLY A 710 18.94 -18.31 33.76
CA GLY A 710 19.50 -19.64 33.51
C GLY A 710 18.74 -20.44 32.44
N GLY A 711 17.45 -20.15 32.24
CA GLY A 711 16.65 -20.73 31.15
C GLY A 711 16.84 -20.07 29.78
N GLY A 712 17.54 -18.92 29.68
CA GLY A 712 17.66 -18.17 28.44
C GLY A 712 16.37 -17.45 28.00
N GLU A 713 15.50 -17.12 28.97
CA GLU A 713 14.13 -16.63 28.77
C GLU A 713 13.94 -15.20 29.34
N LEU A 714 14.98 -14.36 29.31
CA LEU A 714 14.86 -12.99 29.82
C LEU A 714 13.92 -12.13 28.97
N SER A 715 13.23 -11.21 29.64
CA SER A 715 12.48 -10.08 29.07
C SER A 715 13.11 -8.73 29.46
N TYR A 716 12.70 -7.64 28.83
CA TYR A 716 13.32 -6.30 28.99
C TYR A 716 13.43 -5.80 30.43
N GLY A 717 12.46 -6.13 31.29
CA GLY A 717 12.41 -5.76 32.70
C GLY A 717 12.83 -6.87 33.66
N SER A 718 13.53 -7.91 33.18
CA SER A 718 13.93 -9.03 34.04
C SER A 718 15.15 -8.70 34.91
N ASP A 719 15.09 -9.15 36.16
CA ASP A 719 16.22 -9.23 37.08
C ASP A 719 17.11 -10.44 36.73
N ALA A 720 18.33 -10.45 37.28
CA ALA A 720 19.27 -11.56 37.16
C ALA A 720 19.19 -12.45 38.41
N ASP A 721 18.40 -13.51 38.35
CA ASP A 721 18.40 -14.56 39.38
C ASP A 721 19.69 -15.37 39.30
N VAL A 722 20.52 -15.36 40.35
CA VAL A 722 21.83 -16.02 40.38
C VAL A 722 22.15 -16.70 41.70
N MET A 723 23.10 -17.65 41.64
CA MET A 723 23.78 -18.24 42.78
C MET A 723 25.30 -18.09 42.59
N PHE A 724 26.02 -17.78 43.67
CA PHE A 724 27.48 -17.66 43.64
C PHE A 724 28.13 -18.92 44.21
N VAL A 725 28.98 -19.55 43.42
CA VAL A 725 29.78 -20.70 43.84
C VAL A 725 31.26 -20.34 43.81
N CYS A 726 32.02 -20.87 44.78
CA CYS A 726 33.47 -20.71 44.80
C CYS A 726 34.19 -22.04 45.04
N GLU A 727 35.47 -22.07 44.67
CA GLU A 727 36.38 -23.16 45.00
C GLU A 727 37.73 -22.57 45.44
N PRO A 728 38.32 -23.02 46.55
CA PRO A 728 39.63 -22.52 46.99
C PRO A 728 40.70 -22.73 45.91
N ALA A 729 41.55 -21.72 45.70
CA ALA A 729 42.62 -21.74 44.71
C ALA A 729 43.99 -21.48 45.36
N GLY A 730 45.06 -21.95 44.72
CA GLY A 730 46.44 -21.65 45.17
C GLY A 730 46.79 -22.16 46.57
N GLY A 731 46.09 -23.20 47.07
CA GLY A 731 46.29 -23.74 48.43
C GLY A 731 45.68 -22.90 49.55
N ALA A 732 44.79 -21.94 49.23
CA ALA A 732 44.09 -21.15 50.23
C ALA A 732 43.13 -21.99 51.09
N GLU A 733 43.02 -21.61 52.37
CA GLU A 733 42.01 -22.14 53.30
C GLU A 733 40.58 -21.83 52.81
N GLU A 734 39.65 -22.77 52.99
CA GLU A 734 38.25 -22.61 52.54
C GLU A 734 37.58 -21.36 53.12
N SER A 735 37.85 -21.07 54.39
CA SER A 735 37.32 -19.87 55.06
C SER A 735 37.79 -18.55 54.41
N VAL A 736 39.02 -18.51 53.90
CA VAL A 736 39.59 -17.35 53.21
C VAL A 736 38.98 -17.23 51.82
N ALA A 737 38.89 -18.35 51.09
CA ALA A 737 38.28 -18.42 49.77
C ALA A 737 36.81 -17.95 49.77
N VAL A 738 36.01 -18.44 50.73
CA VAL A 738 34.60 -18.06 50.89
C VAL A 738 34.48 -16.58 51.27
N LYS A 739 35.25 -16.09 52.25
CA LYS A 739 35.19 -14.69 52.69
C LYS A 739 35.54 -13.71 51.57
N TRP A 740 36.56 -14.02 50.79
CA TRP A 740 36.93 -13.22 49.61
C TRP A 740 35.81 -13.25 48.58
N SER A 741 35.27 -14.42 48.25
CA SER A 741 34.20 -14.57 47.26
C SER A 741 32.90 -13.86 47.68
N VAL A 742 32.57 -13.82 48.97
CA VAL A 742 31.45 -13.03 49.51
C VAL A 742 31.66 -11.53 49.24
N THR A 743 32.88 -11.03 49.43
CA THR A 743 33.22 -9.63 49.13
C THR A 743 33.02 -9.31 47.63
N ILE A 744 33.44 -10.22 46.75
CA ILE A 744 33.22 -10.08 45.30
C ILE A 744 31.73 -10.04 44.98
N ALA A 745 30.95 -11.01 45.47
CA ALA A 745 29.52 -11.10 45.22
C ALA A 745 28.75 -9.87 45.75
N GLU A 746 29.08 -9.37 46.94
CA GLU A 746 28.48 -8.15 47.50
C GLU A 746 28.79 -6.91 46.67
N GLN A 747 30.04 -6.74 46.22
CA GLN A 747 30.42 -5.61 45.38
C GLN A 747 29.78 -5.67 43.99
N VAL A 748 29.72 -6.84 43.33
CA VAL A 748 29.02 -7.01 42.05
C VAL A 748 27.54 -6.61 42.19
N ARG A 749 26.85 -7.13 43.22
CA ARG A 749 25.46 -6.80 43.51
C ARG A 749 25.27 -5.31 43.81
N ALA A 750 26.13 -4.71 44.62
CA ALA A 750 26.02 -3.31 44.98
C ALA A 750 26.24 -2.38 43.77
N LEU A 751 27.26 -2.62 42.95
CA LEU A 751 27.58 -1.78 41.80
C LEU A 751 26.51 -1.88 40.69
N LEU A 752 25.95 -3.07 40.46
CA LEU A 752 24.84 -3.28 39.51
C LEU A 752 23.48 -2.83 40.09
N GLY A 753 23.25 -2.95 41.39
CA GLY A 753 22.02 -2.51 42.05
C GLY A 753 21.93 -1.01 42.32
N THR A 754 23.05 -0.27 42.27
CA THR A 754 23.03 1.19 42.49
C THR A 754 22.33 1.90 41.32
N PRO A 755 21.25 2.67 41.55
CA PRO A 755 20.61 3.46 40.51
C PRO A 755 21.60 4.45 39.90
N SER A 756 21.54 4.64 38.58
CA SER A 756 22.33 5.68 37.90
C SER A 756 21.41 6.46 36.96
N ALA A 757 21.89 6.84 35.77
CA ALA A 757 21.01 7.31 34.72
C ALA A 757 20.00 6.20 34.33
N ASP A 758 20.40 4.93 34.40
CA ASP A 758 19.55 3.77 34.12
C ASP A 758 18.92 3.19 35.39
N PRO A 759 17.81 2.45 35.25
CA PRO A 759 17.27 1.62 36.32
C PRO A 759 18.33 0.69 36.94
N PRO A 760 18.17 0.32 38.21
CA PRO A 760 18.97 -0.73 38.85
C PRO A 760 19.02 -2.01 38.02
N LEU A 761 20.18 -2.65 37.97
CA LEU A 761 20.35 -3.99 37.43
C LEU A 761 20.37 -4.94 38.62
N GLU A 762 19.19 -5.39 39.02
CA GLU A 762 19.02 -6.23 40.19
C GLU A 762 19.61 -7.62 39.96
N VAL A 763 20.50 -8.02 40.88
CA VAL A 763 21.10 -9.35 40.93
C VAL A 763 20.50 -10.06 42.14
N ASP A 764 19.43 -10.82 41.89
CA ASP A 764 18.69 -11.55 42.92
C ASP A 764 19.42 -12.85 43.26
N THR A 765 19.57 -13.11 44.56
CA THR A 765 20.22 -14.31 45.10
C THR A 765 19.28 -15.14 45.99
N ASN A 766 17.97 -14.87 45.94
CA ASN A 766 16.97 -15.49 46.80
C ASN A 766 16.74 -16.99 46.52
N LEU A 767 17.16 -17.49 45.35
CA LEU A 767 17.06 -18.91 44.97
C LEU A 767 18.20 -19.78 45.51
N ARG A 768 19.15 -19.21 46.27
CA ARG A 768 20.20 -19.98 46.94
C ARG A 768 19.62 -20.82 48.09
N PRO A 769 20.29 -21.93 48.50
CA PRO A 769 19.98 -22.70 49.69
C PRO A 769 19.66 -21.82 50.91
N GLU A 770 18.55 -22.13 51.58
CA GLU A 770 18.04 -21.38 52.75
C GLU A 770 17.65 -19.91 52.44
N GLY A 771 17.57 -19.54 51.16
CA GLY A 771 17.15 -18.23 50.67
C GLY A 771 17.93 -17.09 51.32
N ARG A 772 17.21 -16.05 51.78
CA ARG A 772 17.80 -14.87 52.44
C ARG A 772 18.59 -15.20 53.71
N SER A 773 18.26 -16.29 54.39
CA SER A 773 18.91 -16.73 55.62
C SER A 773 20.17 -17.55 55.37
N GLY A 774 20.38 -18.03 54.13
CA GLY A 774 21.55 -18.80 53.75
C GLY A 774 22.75 -17.94 53.35
N PRO A 775 23.97 -18.53 53.37
CA PRO A 775 25.20 -17.85 52.98
C PRO A 775 25.11 -17.40 51.51
N LEU A 776 25.61 -16.19 51.22
CA LEU A 776 25.57 -15.59 49.89
C LEU A 776 26.39 -16.39 48.86
N VAL A 777 27.51 -16.96 49.31
CA VAL A 777 28.41 -17.79 48.51
C VAL A 777 28.64 -19.10 49.25
N ARG A 778 28.62 -20.22 48.53
CA ARG A 778 29.00 -21.54 49.05
C ARG A 778 30.10 -22.17 48.20
N THR A 779 30.84 -23.10 48.79
CA THR A 779 31.72 -23.98 48.01
C THR A 779 30.92 -24.99 47.21
N LEU A 780 31.48 -25.53 46.13
CA LEU A 780 30.81 -26.57 45.33
C LEU A 780 30.46 -27.80 46.20
N ALA A 781 31.39 -28.23 47.06
CA ALA A 781 31.16 -29.31 48.02
C ALA A 781 30.03 -28.99 49.02
N SER A 782 29.92 -27.72 49.46
CA SER A 782 28.83 -27.28 50.33
C SER A 782 27.47 -27.31 49.62
N TYR A 783 27.42 -26.95 48.33
CA TYR A 783 26.20 -27.10 47.52
C TYR A 783 25.81 -28.57 47.36
N GLU A 784 26.75 -29.45 47.02
CA GLU A 784 26.50 -30.89 46.86
C GLU A 784 25.94 -31.51 48.16
N ALA A 785 26.58 -31.21 49.29
CA ALA A 785 26.13 -31.68 50.60
C ALA A 785 24.73 -31.16 50.98
N TYR A 786 24.41 -29.91 50.63
CA TYR A 786 23.08 -29.34 50.85
C TYR A 786 22.02 -30.06 50.01
N TYR A 787 22.23 -30.13 48.70
CA TYR A 787 21.24 -30.69 47.79
C TYR A 787 21.02 -32.20 48.00
N ALA A 788 22.04 -32.92 48.47
CA ALA A 788 21.91 -34.34 48.80
C ALA A 788 21.09 -34.61 50.07
N ARG A 789 21.02 -33.66 51.02
CA ARG A 789 20.49 -33.91 52.38
C ARG A 789 19.25 -33.10 52.75
N PHE A 790 19.17 -31.86 52.25
CA PHE A 790 18.23 -30.86 52.77
C PHE A 790 17.34 -30.23 51.70
N ALA A 791 17.60 -30.48 50.41
CA ALA A 791 16.83 -29.87 49.32
C ALA A 791 15.34 -30.20 49.38
N GLN A 792 14.54 -29.17 49.16
CA GLN A 792 13.11 -29.30 48.94
C GLN A 792 12.82 -29.52 47.45
N THR A 793 11.68 -30.13 47.15
CA THR A 793 11.28 -30.46 45.76
C THR A 793 11.28 -29.24 44.83
N TRP A 794 10.86 -28.07 45.32
CA TRP A 794 10.84 -26.84 44.51
C TRP A 794 12.26 -26.30 44.22
N GLU A 795 13.23 -26.51 45.11
CA GLU A 795 14.62 -26.12 44.88
C GLU A 795 15.25 -27.01 43.79
N VAL A 796 14.92 -28.29 43.79
CA VAL A 796 15.33 -29.23 42.73
C VAL A 796 14.69 -28.84 41.39
N GLN A 797 13.43 -28.42 41.38
CA GLN A 797 12.78 -27.90 40.17
C GLN A 797 13.45 -26.60 39.67
N ALA A 798 13.80 -25.68 40.57
CA ALA A 798 14.51 -24.45 40.22
C ALA A 798 15.89 -24.75 39.61
N LEU A 799 16.60 -25.76 40.11
CA LEU A 799 17.89 -26.20 39.58
C LEU A 799 17.83 -26.75 38.14
N LEU A 800 16.67 -27.18 37.63
CA LEU A 800 16.53 -27.58 36.22
C LEU A 800 16.85 -26.42 35.26
N ARG A 801 16.76 -25.18 35.74
CA ARG A 801 17.09 -23.97 35.01
C ARG A 801 18.46 -23.41 35.36
N ALA A 802 19.28 -24.13 36.12
CA ALA A 802 20.62 -23.69 36.47
C ALA A 802 21.56 -23.75 35.25
N HIS A 803 22.21 -22.64 34.93
CA HIS A 803 23.20 -22.57 33.86
C HIS A 803 24.41 -21.73 34.28
N ARG A 804 25.62 -22.10 33.84
CA ARG A 804 26.80 -21.24 34.06
C ARG A 804 26.64 -19.96 33.24
N VAL A 805 26.65 -18.80 33.90
CA VAL A 805 26.49 -17.51 33.22
C VAL A 805 27.72 -16.61 33.30
N ALA A 806 28.55 -16.71 34.34
CA ALA A 806 29.81 -15.97 34.43
C ALA A 806 30.82 -16.66 35.35
N GLY A 807 32.10 -16.28 35.24
CA GLY A 807 33.20 -16.74 36.10
C GLY A 807 33.92 -17.99 35.59
N ASP A 808 34.83 -18.51 36.40
CA ASP A 808 35.79 -19.58 36.03
C ASP A 808 35.15 -20.95 35.73
#